data_AF-A0A484LIE7-F1
#
_entry.id   AF-A0A484LIE7-F1
#
_cell.length_a   1.000
_cell.length_b   1.000
_cell.length_c   1.000
_cell.angle_alpha   90.00
_cell.angle_beta   90.00
_cell.angle_gamma   90.00
#
_symmetry.space_group_name_H-M   'P 1'
#
loop_
_entity.id
_entity.type
_entity.pdbx_description
1 polymer ?
#
loop_
_entity_poly.entity_id
_entity_poly.type
_entity_poly.pdbx_seq_one_letter_code
_entity_poly.pdbx_strand_id
1 'polypeptide(L)'
;MEFEEPVIQHSIDVGVGAGNHAAPRVIPGPQPIRVARIVVPFPPHRVVTSRVGFNLDVFLRMEMERSSSLSQIMMNEGLVPSEEDELRRRNAIHKLKKIVMEWIKRVAYRHQLPKRYLAMASARILTFGSYGLGAHNASSDIDALCVVPCFANMREDFFVLLYNILASRPEISDIYCVKDAKVPLMRFKFDGISVDLPYAQLKVISIPENVDLFNPFFMRNIDESSWKSLSGVRANRSILSLVPSIEEFQSLLRCVKLWAKRRGLYGNLLGFFGGIHLAVLSAFVCQKHPAAKLSSLVLIFFKTFAFWPCHAPVVLHDRSMRPSFIPGEKHGLWPIHLPGSESDFCHSNITRSTYHKIRAEFLRGHALTKEMLSPGFDWSELFEHFPYGKIYGRVVKISLSASEKEELEVWVGCVKSRFRWLVVRLEEELQGFIDPNPTEYHHVCPAAAGGGEEVVFYWGLQPGRSKWIDIEAVEGEFRKTLRNVYHHHHHPGSSSSPSSTARMKTTMTTTLVIIISLMITTSSGGGTTTDPAGLSGLVKSTCKNTPNYNLCVQVLSADHRAGSPKADVSTLAIIVVDAVKAESLKAADKIKELRPRRGDLKAALEKCDFEYNKVILGAVLGEAYEALTKGNPKFAEDAMVGTATSAQSCQDAFGGAASPLSPVNARVRDLSVVARAIIRNLL
;
A
#
# COMPACT_ATOMS: atom_id res chain seq x y z
N MET A 1 8.94 25.84 42.69
CA MET A 1 10.06 26.77 42.88
C MET A 1 10.29 27.41 41.53
N GLU A 2 9.57 28.51 41.33
CA GLU A 2 9.59 29.38 40.14
C GLU A 2 11.00 29.89 39.90
N PHE A 3 11.37 30.09 38.63
CA PHE A 3 12.15 31.26 38.23
C PHE A 3 11.93 31.54 36.73
N GLU A 4 11.74 32.84 36.48
CA GLU A 4 11.17 33.51 35.32
C GLU A 4 12.14 33.64 34.12
N GLU A 5 11.56 33.77 32.92
CA GLU A 5 12.21 34.33 31.73
C GLU A 5 12.08 35.87 31.69
N PRO A 6 13.09 36.62 31.21
CA PRO A 6 12.93 38.04 30.93
C PRO A 6 12.45 38.28 29.48
N VAL A 7 11.35 39.03 29.38
CA VAL A 7 10.83 39.64 28.14
C VAL A 7 11.58 40.94 27.85
N ILE A 8 12.14 41.08 26.65
CA ILE A 8 12.65 42.37 26.13
C ILE A 8 11.70 42.87 25.05
N GLN A 9 11.07 44.01 25.34
CA GLN A 9 10.13 44.75 24.52
C GLN A 9 10.90 45.87 23.81
N HIS A 10 10.85 45.93 22.47
CA HIS A 10 11.27 47.11 21.72
C HIS A 10 10.08 47.71 20.96
N SER A 11 9.60 48.82 21.51
CA SER A 11 8.72 49.80 20.87
C SER A 11 9.51 50.58 19.82
N ILE A 12 8.91 50.82 18.64
CA ILE A 12 9.37 51.83 17.71
C ILE A 12 8.21 52.79 17.44
N ASP A 13 8.49 54.06 17.76
CA ASP A 13 7.62 55.22 17.63
C ASP A 13 7.29 55.58 16.17
N VAL A 14 6.08 56.10 16.00
CA VAL A 14 5.52 56.64 14.75
C VAL A 14 5.82 58.13 14.67
N GLY A 15 6.65 58.52 13.70
CA GLY A 15 6.88 59.93 13.34
C GLY A 15 5.94 60.41 12.23
N VAL A 16 5.11 61.39 12.55
CA VAL A 16 4.21 62.10 11.62
C VAL A 16 4.99 63.16 10.84
N GLY A 17 4.82 63.20 9.51
CA GLY A 17 5.29 64.28 8.65
C GLY A 17 4.37 64.47 7.45
N ALA A 18 3.63 65.58 7.43
CA ALA A 18 2.69 65.95 6.37
C ALA A 18 3.39 66.65 5.19
N GLY A 19 2.90 66.40 3.97
CA GLY A 19 3.29 67.13 2.76
C GLY A 19 2.40 66.76 1.57
N ASN A 20 1.45 67.64 1.25
CA ASN A 20 0.52 67.57 0.12
C ASN A 20 1.24 67.56 -1.24
N HIS A 21 0.73 66.83 -2.23
CA HIS A 21 0.46 67.36 -3.59
C HIS A 21 -0.39 66.40 -4.45
N ALA A 22 -1.53 66.94 -4.91
CA ALA A 22 -2.27 66.72 -6.16
C ALA A 22 -2.59 65.29 -6.68
N ALA A 23 -3.89 64.98 -6.71
CA ALA A 23 -4.50 63.88 -7.46
C ALA A 23 -4.47 64.10 -8.98
N PRO A 24 -4.52 63.01 -9.79
CA PRO A 24 -5.62 62.97 -10.75
C PRO A 24 -6.26 61.58 -10.98
N ARG A 25 -7.59 61.64 -11.14
CA ARG A 25 -8.50 60.88 -12.02
C ARG A 25 -8.56 59.35 -11.94
N VAL A 26 -9.67 58.91 -11.34
CA VAL A 26 -10.26 57.58 -11.40
C VAL A 26 -10.78 57.28 -12.83
N ILE A 27 -10.32 56.17 -13.40
CA ILE A 27 -10.96 55.47 -14.52
C ILE A 27 -11.59 54.19 -13.92
N PRO A 28 -12.89 53.92 -14.11
CA PRO A 28 -13.51 52.73 -13.51
C PRO A 28 -13.03 51.47 -14.23
N GLY A 29 -12.33 50.60 -13.49
CA GLY A 29 -11.99 49.25 -13.92
C GLY A 29 -13.24 48.37 -14.09
N PRO A 30 -13.18 47.30 -14.91
CA PRO A 30 -14.34 46.51 -15.27
C PRO A 30 -14.91 45.75 -14.07
N GLN A 31 -16.24 45.72 -14.00
CA GLN A 31 -17.04 44.98 -13.03
C GLN A 31 -16.57 43.51 -12.90
N PRO A 32 -16.54 42.94 -11.68
CA PRO A 32 -16.17 41.54 -11.50
C PRO A 32 -17.21 40.63 -12.16
N ILE A 33 -16.76 39.86 -13.15
CA ILE A 33 -17.49 38.72 -13.70
C ILE A 33 -17.79 37.77 -12.53
N ARG A 34 -19.07 37.62 -12.19
CA ARG A 34 -19.56 36.57 -11.31
C ARG A 34 -19.28 35.22 -11.95
N VAL A 35 -18.15 34.61 -11.61
CA VAL A 35 -17.93 33.19 -11.89
C VAL A 35 -18.70 32.39 -10.85
N ALA A 36 -19.78 31.75 -11.31
CA ALA A 36 -20.59 30.84 -10.53
C ALA A 36 -19.70 29.76 -9.88
N ARG A 37 -19.68 29.73 -8.56
CA ARG A 37 -19.21 28.60 -7.76
C ARG A 37 -20.02 27.36 -8.17
N ILE A 38 -19.46 26.47 -8.99
CA ILE A 38 -19.89 25.07 -8.97
C ILE A 38 -19.22 24.42 -7.76
N VAL A 39 -19.74 24.77 -6.58
CA VAL A 39 -19.62 23.91 -5.41
C VAL A 39 -20.60 22.78 -5.68
N VAL A 40 -20.10 21.59 -6.00
CA VAL A 40 -20.93 20.39 -5.89
C VAL A 40 -21.29 20.27 -4.40
N PRO A 41 -22.55 20.50 -3.99
CA PRO A 41 -22.91 20.34 -2.60
C PRO A 41 -23.01 18.84 -2.38
N PHE A 42 -22.04 18.26 -1.68
CA PHE A 42 -22.35 17.02 -0.96
C PHE A 42 -23.47 17.36 0.03
N PRO A 43 -24.56 16.59 0.07
CA PRO A 43 -25.64 16.89 1.00
C PRO A 43 -25.08 16.84 2.42
N PRO A 44 -25.44 17.80 3.30
CA PRO A 44 -25.15 17.65 4.71
C PRO A 44 -25.79 16.34 5.15
N HIS A 45 -25.06 15.53 5.92
CA HIS A 45 -25.62 14.37 6.58
C HIS A 45 -26.84 14.82 7.39
N ARG A 46 -28.05 14.69 6.82
CA ARG A 46 -29.26 14.61 7.59
C ARG A 46 -29.13 13.30 8.35
N VAL A 47 -28.79 13.42 9.63
CA VAL A 47 -29.10 12.38 10.60
C VAL A 47 -30.61 12.18 10.52
N VAL A 48 -31.04 11.17 9.77
CA VAL A 48 -32.37 10.62 9.95
C VAL A 48 -32.30 9.97 11.33
N THR A 49 -32.75 10.71 12.34
CA THR A 49 -33.04 10.15 13.66
C THR A 49 -34.22 9.21 13.47
N SER A 50 -33.95 7.96 13.08
CA SER A 50 -34.87 6.89 13.44
C SER A 50 -34.89 6.85 14.98
N ARG A 51 -36.10 6.84 15.54
CA ARG A 51 -36.32 6.78 16.98
C ARG A 51 -35.89 5.42 17.52
N VAL A 52 -34.60 5.26 17.75
CA VAL A 52 -34.01 4.35 18.74
C VAL A 52 -32.98 5.19 19.45
N GLY A 53 -33.15 5.40 20.76
CA GLY A 53 -32.28 6.28 21.54
C GLY A 53 -30.83 5.80 21.48
N PHE A 54 -30.02 6.36 20.59
CA PHE A 54 -28.57 6.22 20.63
C PHE A 54 -28.08 7.05 21.80
N ASN A 55 -27.75 6.39 22.91
CA ASN A 55 -27.11 7.04 24.03
C ASN A 55 -25.68 7.41 23.61
N LEU A 56 -25.45 8.71 23.41
CA LEU A 56 -24.14 9.25 23.02
C LEU A 56 -23.04 8.89 24.03
N ASP A 57 -23.37 8.77 25.32
CA ASP A 57 -22.44 8.35 26.37
C ASP A 57 -21.98 6.90 26.14
N VAL A 58 -22.90 6.01 25.77
CA VAL A 58 -22.57 4.60 25.46
C VAL A 58 -21.66 4.52 24.23
N PHE A 59 -21.96 5.29 23.18
CA PHE A 59 -21.12 5.36 21.98
C PHE A 59 -19.70 5.80 22.29
N LEU A 60 -19.53 6.89 23.06
CA LEU A 60 -18.23 7.44 23.41
C LEU A 60 -17.43 6.50 24.31
N ARG A 61 -18.08 5.83 25.27
CA ARG A 61 -17.44 4.79 26.10
C ARG A 61 -16.93 3.64 25.26
N MET A 62 -17.77 3.12 24.35
CA MET A 62 -17.35 2.03 23.46
C MET A 62 -16.20 2.45 22.55
N GLU A 63 -16.23 3.64 21.95
CA GLU A 63 -15.12 4.15 21.12
C GLU A 63 -13.80 4.25 21.91
N MET A 64 -13.88 4.72 23.16
CA MET A 64 -12.75 4.81 24.08
C MET A 64 -12.19 3.42 24.41
N GLU A 65 -13.05 2.48 24.81
CA GLU A 65 -12.66 1.08 25.07
C GLU A 65 -12.00 0.43 23.84
N ARG A 66 -12.54 0.66 22.64
CA ARG A 66 -11.96 0.17 21.38
C ARG A 66 -10.58 0.76 21.10
N SER A 67 -10.38 2.05 21.39
CA SER A 67 -9.09 2.72 21.23
C SER A 67 -8.05 2.22 22.25
N SER A 68 -8.47 2.01 23.50
CA SER A 68 -7.61 1.44 24.55
C SER A 68 -7.20 0.01 24.23
N SER A 69 -8.13 -0.83 23.78
CA SER A 69 -7.85 -2.21 23.34
C SER A 69 -6.84 -2.24 22.18
N LEU A 70 -6.99 -1.34 21.20
CA LEU A 70 -6.07 -1.24 20.08
C LEU A 70 -4.67 -0.78 20.52
N SER A 71 -4.60 0.16 21.45
CA SER A 71 -3.33 0.63 22.05
C SER A 71 -2.63 -0.51 22.80
N GLN A 72 -3.38 -1.36 23.51
CA GLN A 72 -2.82 -2.54 24.17
C GLN A 72 -2.25 -3.54 23.16
N ILE A 73 -2.92 -3.77 22.03
CA ILE A 73 -2.38 -4.60 20.94
C ILE A 73 -1.08 -4.01 20.42
N MET A 74 -1.01 -2.69 20.22
CA MET A 74 0.24 -2.04 19.78
C MET A 74 1.40 -2.27 20.75
N MET A 75 1.15 -2.25 22.06
CA MET A 75 2.16 -2.57 23.08
C MET A 75 2.58 -4.04 23.02
N ASN A 76 1.61 -4.96 22.99
CA ASN A 76 1.86 -6.41 22.94
C ASN A 76 2.63 -6.83 21.69
N GLU A 77 2.41 -6.15 20.57
CA GLU A 77 3.08 -6.37 19.29
C GLU A 77 4.42 -5.62 19.17
N GLY A 78 4.85 -4.91 20.22
CA GLY A 78 6.11 -4.15 20.23
C GLY A 78 6.17 -3.01 19.20
N LEU A 79 5.03 -2.42 18.85
CA LEU A 79 4.95 -1.33 17.86
C LEU A 79 5.35 0.02 18.44
N VAL A 80 5.33 0.15 19.76
CA VAL A 80 5.79 1.32 20.50
C VAL A 80 7.14 0.96 21.15
N PRO A 81 8.23 1.62 20.78
CA PRO A 81 9.53 1.40 21.42
C PRO A 81 9.50 1.69 22.92
N SER A 82 10.37 1.03 23.69
CA SER A 82 10.55 1.38 25.09
C SER A 82 11.30 2.71 25.24
N GLU A 83 11.16 3.38 26.40
CA GLU A 83 11.93 4.59 26.71
C GLU A 83 13.45 4.35 26.66
N GLU A 84 13.90 3.14 26.99
CA GLU A 84 15.29 2.75 26.88
C GLU A 84 15.75 2.67 25.41
N ASP A 85 14.94 2.06 24.54
CA ASP A 85 15.23 2.02 23.09
C ASP A 85 15.28 3.43 22.50
N GLU A 86 14.34 4.30 22.88
CA GLU A 86 14.32 5.70 22.47
C GLU A 86 15.57 6.45 22.95
N LEU A 87 15.99 6.25 24.20
CA LEU A 87 17.21 6.84 24.74
C LEU A 87 18.45 6.37 23.98
N ARG A 88 18.56 5.07 23.68
CA ARG A 88 19.67 4.51 22.89
C ARG A 88 19.72 5.13 21.48
N ARG A 89 18.58 5.26 20.80
CA ARG A 89 18.48 5.90 19.47
C ARG A 89 18.84 7.39 19.51
N ARG A 90 18.37 8.13 20.51
CA ARG A 90 18.74 9.55 20.74
C ARG A 90 20.24 9.71 20.95
N ASN A 91 20.84 8.84 21.77
CA ASN A 91 22.28 8.85 22.03
C ASN A 91 23.10 8.54 20.78
N ALA A 92 22.70 7.54 19.99
CA ALA A 92 23.34 7.20 18.72
C ALA A 92 23.33 8.39 17.74
N ILE A 93 22.17 9.04 17.57
CA ILE A 93 22.05 10.26 16.72
C ILE A 93 22.91 11.40 17.25
N HIS A 94 22.95 11.62 18.56
CA HIS A 94 23.78 12.68 19.16
C HIS A 94 25.27 12.45 18.92
N LYS A 95 25.75 11.22 19.13
CA LYS A 95 27.14 10.84 18.84
C LYS A 95 27.45 10.99 17.34
N LEU A 96 26.56 10.51 16.47
CA LEU A 96 26.71 10.62 15.01
C LEU A 96 26.79 12.08 14.56
N LYS A 97 25.96 12.98 15.11
CA LYS A 97 26.03 14.42 14.85
C LYS A 97 27.41 14.99 15.20
N LYS A 98 28.00 14.60 16.34
CA LYS A 98 29.35 15.03 16.74
C LYS A 98 30.41 14.54 15.75
N ILE A 99 30.36 13.26 15.36
CA ILE A 99 31.30 12.66 14.40
C ILE A 99 31.24 13.41 13.07
N VAL A 100 30.04 13.65 12.53
CA VAL A 100 29.86 14.35 11.25
C VAL A 100 30.33 15.81 11.32
N MET A 101 30.12 16.50 12.46
CA MET A 101 30.63 17.86 12.68
C MET A 101 32.16 17.93 12.77
N GLU A 102 32.81 16.93 13.36
CA GLU A 102 34.27 16.83 13.41
C GLU A 102 34.83 16.53 12.01
N TRP A 103 34.22 15.56 11.32
CA TRP A 103 34.58 15.17 9.97
C TRP A 103 34.54 16.34 8.99
N ILE A 104 33.46 17.14 8.97
CA ILE A 104 33.33 18.22 7.99
C ILE A 104 34.39 19.32 8.18
N LYS A 105 34.82 19.57 9.42
CA LYS A 105 35.93 20.50 9.72
C LYS A 105 37.25 19.94 9.19
N ARG A 106 37.47 18.63 9.32
CA ARG A 106 38.64 17.95 8.75
C ARG A 106 38.65 18.00 7.22
N VAL A 107 37.49 17.86 6.58
CA VAL A 107 37.33 18.03 5.12
C VAL A 107 37.71 19.46 4.71
N ALA A 108 37.14 20.47 5.39
CA ALA A 108 37.43 21.88 5.11
C ALA A 108 38.93 22.19 5.23
N TYR A 109 39.60 21.61 6.23
CA TYR A 109 41.05 21.73 6.40
C TYR A 109 41.84 21.04 5.27
N ARG A 110 41.45 19.80 4.89
CA ARG A 110 42.12 19.03 3.82
C ARG A 110 42.01 19.70 2.46
N HIS A 111 40.88 20.32 2.19
CA HIS A 111 40.63 21.10 0.98
C HIS A 111 41.28 22.49 1.04
N GLN A 112 42.08 22.77 2.08
CA GLN A 112 42.85 24.01 2.26
C GLN A 112 41.98 25.27 2.19
N LEU A 113 40.75 25.21 2.73
CA LEU A 113 39.87 26.36 2.75
C LEU A 113 40.45 27.47 3.66
N PRO A 114 40.26 28.76 3.30
CA PRO A 114 40.64 29.88 4.14
C PRO A 114 40.18 29.72 5.60
N LYS A 115 41.00 30.17 6.56
CA LYS A 115 40.74 30.02 8.00
C LYS A 115 39.33 30.46 8.43
N ARG A 116 38.79 31.52 7.81
CA ARG A 116 37.41 32.00 8.04
C ARG A 116 36.35 30.92 7.78
N TYR A 117 36.53 30.07 6.77
CA TYR A 117 35.60 28.99 6.43
C TYR A 117 35.81 27.73 7.29
N LEU A 118 37.01 27.51 7.82
CA LEU A 118 37.25 26.42 8.78
C LEU A 118 36.40 26.58 10.05
N ALA A 119 36.29 27.82 10.55
CA ALA A 119 35.47 28.13 11.71
C ALA A 119 33.96 27.96 11.45
N MET A 120 33.53 28.20 10.20
CA MET A 120 32.12 28.12 9.77
C MET A 120 31.71 26.75 9.25
N ALA A 121 32.65 25.83 9.03
CA ALA A 121 32.39 24.52 8.46
C ALA A 121 31.43 23.72 9.36
N SER A 122 30.28 23.38 8.80
CA SER A 122 29.22 22.66 9.49
C SER A 122 28.51 21.70 8.54
N ALA A 123 28.01 20.60 9.10
CA ALA A 123 27.19 19.61 8.44
C ALA A 123 26.05 19.22 9.40
N ARG A 124 24.94 18.68 8.87
CA ARG A 124 23.76 18.34 9.68
C ARG A 124 23.32 16.91 9.43
N ILE A 125 22.86 16.28 10.50
CA ILE A 125 22.10 15.03 10.43
C ILE A 125 20.62 15.36 10.59
N LEU A 126 19.83 15.04 9.57
CA LEU A 126 18.38 15.18 9.57
C LEU A 126 17.74 13.81 9.56
N THR A 127 17.01 13.46 10.61
CA THR A 127 16.31 12.17 10.69
C THR A 127 15.02 12.21 9.88
N PHE A 128 14.71 11.12 9.19
CA PHE A 128 13.50 10.99 8.38
C PHE A 128 12.98 9.55 8.42
N GLY A 129 12.16 9.16 7.44
CA GLY A 129 11.57 7.83 7.38
C GLY A 129 10.69 7.52 8.59
N SER A 130 10.63 6.26 9.00
CA SER A 130 9.75 5.85 10.09
C SER A 130 10.16 6.42 11.45
N TYR A 131 11.46 6.56 11.69
CA TYR A 131 12.01 7.17 12.89
C TYR A 131 11.67 8.67 12.94
N GLY A 132 11.92 9.41 11.86
CA GLY A 132 11.60 10.83 11.78
C GLY A 132 10.11 11.16 11.79
N LEU A 133 9.23 10.21 11.44
CA LEU A 133 7.77 10.35 11.65
C LEU A 133 7.34 10.02 13.09
N GLY A 134 8.21 9.41 13.89
CA GLY A 134 7.86 8.87 15.21
C GLY A 134 6.91 7.67 15.14
N ALA A 135 6.92 6.91 14.03
CA ALA A 135 6.11 5.70 13.82
C ALA A 135 6.99 4.47 13.56
N HIS A 136 8.17 4.47 14.19
CA HIS A 136 9.11 3.37 14.21
C HIS A 136 8.79 2.40 15.36
N ASN A 137 9.33 1.18 15.27
CA ASN A 137 9.24 0.16 16.31
C ASN A 137 10.65 -0.26 16.77
N ALA A 138 10.74 -1.15 17.76
CA ALA A 138 12.02 -1.56 18.36
C ALA A 138 13.04 -2.10 17.33
N SER A 139 12.57 -2.77 16.27
CA SER A 139 13.42 -3.34 15.21
C SER A 139 13.64 -2.42 14.00
N SER A 140 13.09 -1.22 13.99
CA SER A 140 13.26 -0.28 12.87
C SER A 140 14.68 0.28 12.81
N ASP A 141 15.14 0.52 11.59
CA ASP A 141 16.34 1.29 11.30
C ASP A 141 16.14 2.80 11.58
N ILE A 142 17.26 3.52 11.63
CA ILE A 142 17.28 4.98 11.65
C ILE A 142 17.68 5.48 10.27
N ASP A 143 16.73 6.11 9.56
CA ASP A 143 17.02 6.90 8.37
C ASP A 143 17.56 8.28 8.77
N ALA A 144 18.83 8.55 8.49
CA ALA A 144 19.52 9.77 8.91
C ALA A 144 20.24 10.43 7.72
N LEU A 145 19.73 11.55 7.21
CA LEU A 145 20.35 12.26 6.09
C LEU A 145 21.56 13.10 6.54
N CYS A 146 22.72 12.85 5.94
CA CYS A 146 23.91 13.70 6.07
C CYS A 146 23.86 14.84 5.06
N VAL A 147 23.53 16.04 5.54
CA VAL A 147 23.49 17.28 4.75
C VAL A 147 24.81 18.00 4.88
N VAL A 148 25.48 18.24 3.74
CA VAL A 148 26.84 18.78 3.70
C VAL A 148 26.95 20.03 2.81
N PRO A 149 27.92 20.92 3.08
CA PRO A 149 28.18 22.11 2.28
C PRO A 149 28.82 21.74 0.93
N CYS A 150 28.87 22.72 0.02
CA CYS A 150 29.25 22.53 -1.38
C CYS A 150 30.70 22.06 -1.60
N PHE A 151 31.57 22.23 -0.61
CA PHE A 151 32.98 21.82 -0.71
C PHE A 151 33.20 20.33 -0.37
N ALA A 152 32.29 19.68 0.35
CA ALA A 152 32.44 18.27 0.69
C ALA A 152 31.93 17.42 -0.46
N ASN A 153 32.74 16.48 -0.95
CA ASN A 153 32.40 15.65 -2.10
C ASN A 153 32.00 14.22 -1.67
N MET A 154 31.06 13.63 -2.41
CA MET A 154 30.49 12.31 -2.05
C MET A 154 31.52 11.16 -2.14
N ARG A 155 32.38 11.16 -3.17
CA ARG A 155 33.25 10.00 -3.47
C ARG A 155 34.40 9.86 -2.47
N GLU A 156 35.11 10.94 -2.20
CA GLU A 156 36.31 10.92 -1.37
C GLU A 156 35.98 11.33 0.07
N ASP A 157 35.25 12.42 0.28
CA ASP A 157 35.03 12.90 1.64
C ASP A 157 34.02 12.02 2.38
N PHE A 158 32.90 11.69 1.74
CA PHE A 158 31.84 10.90 2.39
C PHE A 158 32.13 9.40 2.37
N PHE A 159 32.33 8.79 1.19
CA PHE A 159 32.52 7.33 1.10
C PHE A 159 33.91 6.80 1.48
N VAL A 160 34.91 7.66 1.65
CA VAL A 160 36.25 7.23 2.08
C VAL A 160 36.59 7.84 3.43
N LEU A 161 36.61 9.17 3.56
CA LEU A 161 37.06 9.79 4.80
C LEU A 161 36.05 9.60 5.95
N LEU A 162 34.76 9.88 5.76
CA LEU A 162 33.77 9.64 6.81
C LEU A 162 33.62 8.15 7.11
N TYR A 163 33.63 7.29 6.08
CA TYR A 163 33.66 5.84 6.24
C TYR A 163 34.78 5.38 7.18
N ASN A 164 36.03 5.80 6.93
CA ASN A 164 37.17 5.42 7.75
C ASN A 164 37.06 5.96 9.18
N ILE A 165 36.54 7.18 9.35
CA ILE A 165 36.27 7.73 10.69
C ILE A 165 35.25 6.87 11.42
N LEU A 166 34.14 6.51 10.78
CA LEU A 166 33.10 5.66 11.39
C LEU A 166 33.65 4.26 11.69
N ALA A 167 34.31 3.60 10.75
CA ALA A 167 34.88 2.26 10.91
C ALA A 167 35.92 2.16 12.03
N SER A 168 36.57 3.28 12.38
CA SER A 168 37.52 3.35 13.50
C SER A 168 36.87 3.43 14.89
N ARG A 169 35.55 3.63 14.97
CA ARG A 169 34.83 3.78 16.25
C ARG A 169 34.39 2.42 16.78
N PRO A 170 34.60 2.12 18.09
CA PRO A 170 34.18 0.85 18.68
C PRO A 170 32.66 0.66 18.69
N GLU A 171 31.88 1.75 18.63
CA GLU A 171 30.41 1.71 18.57
C GLU A 171 29.86 1.32 17.19
N ILE A 172 30.71 1.27 16.15
CA ILE A 172 30.29 1.01 14.77
C ILE A 172 30.61 -0.43 14.38
N SER A 173 29.62 -1.14 13.87
CA SER A 173 29.79 -2.47 13.25
C SER A 173 29.06 -2.54 11.91
N ASP A 174 29.34 -3.59 11.12
CA ASP A 174 28.65 -3.92 9.86
C ASP A 174 28.57 -2.73 8.87
N ILE A 175 29.64 -1.92 8.78
CA ILE A 175 29.66 -0.74 7.92
C ILE A 175 29.97 -1.10 6.46
N TYR A 176 29.15 -0.63 5.52
CA TYR A 176 29.39 -0.76 4.09
C TYR A 176 28.76 0.39 3.29
N CYS A 177 29.22 0.58 2.05
CA CYS A 177 28.77 1.65 1.17
C CYS A 177 27.87 1.12 0.04
N VAL A 178 26.77 1.81 -0.23
CA VAL A 178 25.91 1.58 -1.40
C VAL A 178 26.05 2.79 -2.34
N LYS A 179 26.92 2.67 -3.35
CA LYS A 179 27.34 3.79 -4.21
C LYS A 179 26.45 3.97 -5.45
N ASP A 180 26.08 2.87 -6.10
CA ASP A 180 25.40 2.88 -7.42
C ASP A 180 23.87 2.81 -7.32
N ALA A 181 23.30 3.29 -6.21
CA ALA A 181 21.85 3.38 -6.01
C ALA A 181 21.31 4.75 -6.42
N LYS A 182 19.99 4.83 -6.67
CA LYS A 182 19.29 6.12 -6.91
C LYS A 182 19.50 7.13 -5.79
N VAL A 183 19.75 6.64 -4.58
CA VAL A 183 20.09 7.40 -3.37
C VAL A 183 21.34 6.73 -2.78
N PRO A 184 22.54 7.27 -3.02
CA PRO A 184 23.77 6.72 -2.46
C PRO A 184 23.83 6.91 -0.94
N LEU A 185 24.24 5.88 -0.21
CA LEU A 185 24.21 5.87 1.26
C LEU A 185 25.26 4.94 1.88
N MET A 186 25.59 5.17 3.14
CA MET A 186 26.31 4.22 3.99
C MET A 186 25.34 3.52 4.94
N ARG A 187 25.52 2.22 5.13
CA ARG A 187 24.80 1.44 6.15
C ARG A 187 25.76 0.97 7.19
N PHE A 188 25.34 0.99 8.45
CA PHE A 188 26.10 0.48 9.58
C PHE A 188 25.18 0.23 10.77
N LYS A 189 25.69 -0.47 11.78
CA LYS A 189 25.08 -0.51 13.10
C LYS A 189 25.83 0.42 14.04
N PHE A 190 25.11 1.26 14.76
CA PHE A 190 25.63 2.13 15.82
C PHE A 190 25.13 1.60 17.16
N ASP A 191 26.02 1.10 18.00
CA ASP A 191 25.67 0.45 19.28
C ASP A 191 24.58 -0.64 19.07
N GLY A 192 24.69 -1.40 17.96
CA GLY A 192 23.73 -2.44 17.53
C GLY A 192 22.50 -1.94 16.76
N ILE A 193 22.28 -0.63 16.65
CA ILE A 193 21.13 -0.03 15.95
C ILE A 193 21.46 0.20 14.49
N SER A 194 20.71 -0.39 13.56
CA SER A 194 20.88 -0.15 12.12
C SER A 194 20.60 1.31 11.73
N VAL A 195 21.52 1.91 10.97
CA VAL A 195 21.44 3.29 10.47
C VAL A 195 21.69 3.30 8.96
N ASP A 196 20.75 3.89 8.23
CA ASP A 196 20.89 4.21 6.81
C ASP A 196 21.25 5.71 6.72
N LEU A 197 22.47 6.01 6.29
CA LEU A 197 23.04 7.36 6.21
C LEU A 197 23.20 7.79 4.74
N PRO A 198 22.16 8.33 4.08
CA PRO A 198 22.29 8.93 2.76
C PRO A 198 23.05 10.26 2.80
N TYR A 199 23.53 10.66 1.62
CA TYR A 199 24.23 11.93 1.40
C TYR A 199 23.31 12.94 0.67
N ALA A 200 23.40 14.21 1.07
CA ALA A 200 22.90 15.33 0.27
C ALA A 200 23.83 16.56 0.38
N GLN A 201 24.14 17.17 -0.76
CA GLN A 201 24.93 18.39 -0.80
C GLN A 201 24.03 19.61 -1.06
N LEU A 202 24.17 20.65 -0.23
CA LEU A 202 23.59 21.97 -0.51
C LEU A 202 24.64 22.90 -1.11
N LYS A 203 24.22 23.81 -1.99
CA LYS A 203 25.10 24.79 -2.65
C LYS A 203 25.39 26.00 -1.75
N VAL A 204 25.81 25.73 -0.52
CA VAL A 204 26.17 26.73 0.50
C VAL A 204 27.49 26.36 1.16
N ILE A 205 28.22 27.35 1.67
CA ILE A 205 29.53 27.14 2.31
C ILE A 205 29.42 26.62 3.75
N SER A 206 28.28 26.81 4.40
CA SER A 206 28.02 26.38 5.77
C SER A 206 26.54 25.98 5.89
N ILE A 207 26.27 24.88 6.58
CA ILE A 207 24.91 24.40 6.81
C ILE A 207 24.36 25.04 8.09
N PRO A 208 23.24 25.79 8.02
CA PRO A 208 22.64 26.39 9.21
C PRO A 208 22.14 25.33 10.19
N GLU A 209 21.91 25.70 11.44
CA GLU A 209 21.36 24.79 12.45
C GLU A 209 19.96 24.33 12.12
N ASN A 210 19.08 25.28 11.81
CA ASN A 210 17.71 25.02 11.40
C ASN A 210 17.59 25.20 9.88
N VAL A 211 18.02 24.19 9.13
CA VAL A 211 17.88 24.20 7.66
C VAL A 211 16.41 24.12 7.30
N ASP A 212 15.85 25.20 6.75
CA ASP A 212 14.53 25.19 6.15
C ASP A 212 14.60 24.61 4.74
N LEU A 213 14.28 23.32 4.63
CA LEU A 213 14.29 22.61 3.35
C LEU A 213 13.18 23.05 2.40
N PHE A 214 12.21 23.85 2.83
CA PHE A 214 11.16 24.38 1.94
C PHE A 214 11.56 25.72 1.32
N ASN A 215 12.58 26.39 1.85
CA ASN A 215 13.11 27.62 1.26
C ASN A 215 13.73 27.33 -0.12
N PRO A 216 13.24 27.95 -1.21
CA PRO A 216 13.77 27.74 -2.55
C PRO A 216 15.26 28.03 -2.68
N PHE A 217 15.84 28.87 -1.80
CA PHE A 217 17.27 29.16 -1.77
C PHE A 217 18.13 27.89 -1.68
N PHE A 218 17.78 26.96 -0.80
CA PHE A 218 18.57 25.73 -0.63
C PHE A 218 18.38 24.78 -1.81
N MET A 219 17.22 24.80 -2.48
CA MET A 219 16.86 23.86 -3.53
C MET A 219 17.42 24.23 -4.93
N ARG A 220 18.06 25.38 -5.07
CA ARG A 220 18.67 25.82 -6.34
C ARG A 220 19.88 24.95 -6.71
N ASN A 221 19.91 24.46 -7.95
CA ASN A 221 21.03 23.71 -8.53
C ASN A 221 21.45 22.49 -7.69
N ILE A 222 20.50 21.86 -7.00
CA ILE A 222 20.71 20.58 -6.32
C ILE A 222 20.78 19.47 -7.39
N ASP A 223 21.75 18.56 -7.25
CA ASP A 223 21.84 17.39 -8.12
C ASP A 223 20.73 16.37 -7.82
N GLU A 224 20.41 15.52 -8.79
CA GLU A 224 19.28 14.58 -8.69
C GLU A 224 19.37 13.65 -7.46
N SER A 225 20.58 13.22 -7.08
CA SER A 225 20.77 12.32 -5.93
C SER A 225 20.49 13.03 -4.61
N SER A 226 21.02 14.24 -4.44
CA SER A 226 20.76 15.10 -3.29
C SER A 226 19.28 15.49 -3.20
N TRP A 227 18.62 15.78 -4.33
CA TRP A 227 17.17 16.07 -4.37
C TRP A 227 16.36 14.88 -3.84
N LYS A 228 16.63 13.67 -4.34
CA LYS A 228 15.96 12.44 -3.86
C LYS A 228 16.18 12.22 -2.37
N SER A 229 17.40 12.37 -1.88
CA SER A 229 17.74 12.28 -0.46
C SER A 229 16.95 13.30 0.40
N LEU A 230 16.88 14.56 -0.05
CA LEU A 230 16.17 15.64 0.67
C LEU A 230 14.65 15.48 0.61
N SER A 231 14.12 14.90 -0.46
CA SER A 231 12.68 14.72 -0.66
C SER A 231 12.03 13.88 0.44
N GLY A 232 12.76 12.88 0.98
CA GLY A 232 12.29 12.08 2.13
C GLY A 232 12.11 12.91 3.40
N VAL A 233 13.08 13.79 3.69
CA VAL A 233 13.00 14.71 4.85
C VAL A 233 11.88 15.72 4.66
N ARG A 234 11.74 16.29 3.45
CA ARG A 234 10.67 17.23 3.11
C ARG A 234 9.29 16.58 3.26
N ALA A 235 9.12 15.36 2.77
CA ALA A 235 7.86 14.62 2.88
C ALA A 235 7.48 14.37 4.34
N ASN A 236 8.43 13.92 5.18
CA ASN A 236 8.19 13.76 6.62
C ASN A 236 7.76 15.06 7.29
N ARG A 237 8.51 16.15 7.08
CA ARG A 237 8.19 17.45 7.69
C ARG A 237 6.84 17.98 7.22
N SER A 238 6.54 17.84 5.93
CA SER A 238 5.25 18.21 5.37
C SER A 238 4.12 17.42 6.03
N ILE A 239 4.21 16.08 6.09
CA ILE A 239 3.22 15.23 6.76
C ILE A 239 2.98 15.69 8.20
N LEU A 240 4.04 15.86 8.99
CA LEU A 240 3.94 16.25 10.41
C LEU A 240 3.33 17.64 10.60
N SER A 241 3.60 18.59 9.69
CA SER A 241 3.00 19.92 9.71
C SER A 241 1.51 19.94 9.31
N LEU A 242 1.07 18.90 8.59
CA LEU A 242 -0.24 18.82 7.98
C LEU A 242 -1.26 18.01 8.78
N VAL A 243 -0.81 17.15 9.70
CA VAL A 243 -1.70 16.34 10.54
C VAL A 243 -2.19 17.13 11.76
N PRO A 244 -3.48 17.00 12.15
CA PRO A 244 -4.05 17.75 13.27
C PRO A 244 -3.59 17.24 14.65
N SER A 245 -3.31 15.95 14.77
CA SER A 245 -2.72 15.33 15.95
C SER A 245 -1.61 14.39 15.51
N ILE A 246 -0.38 14.68 15.94
CA ILE A 246 0.80 13.86 15.63
C ILE A 246 0.67 12.48 16.28
N GLU A 247 0.17 12.43 17.52
CA GLU A 247 0.01 11.18 18.29
C GLU A 247 -0.98 10.23 17.61
N GLU A 248 -2.17 10.71 17.25
CA GLU A 248 -3.19 9.90 16.58
C GLU A 248 -2.72 9.43 15.20
N PHE A 249 -2.03 10.30 14.46
CA PHE A 249 -1.40 9.95 13.18
C PHE A 249 -0.36 8.84 13.35
N GLN A 250 0.55 8.95 14.32
CA GLN A 250 1.58 7.96 14.57
C GLN A 250 0.98 6.61 14.98
N SER A 251 -0.04 6.64 15.84
CA SER A 251 -0.77 5.43 16.27
C SER A 251 -1.49 4.75 15.10
N LEU A 252 -2.22 5.52 14.28
CA LEU A 252 -2.86 5.00 13.07
C LEU A 252 -1.82 4.40 12.11
N LEU A 253 -0.72 5.10 11.86
CA LEU A 253 0.34 4.63 10.97
C LEU A 253 0.98 3.32 11.47
N ARG A 254 1.18 3.17 12.79
CA ARG A 254 1.66 1.91 13.38
C ARG A 254 0.67 0.76 13.13
N CYS A 255 -0.62 0.97 13.38
CA CYS A 255 -1.67 -0.02 13.11
C CYS A 255 -1.71 -0.42 11.62
N VAL A 256 -1.72 0.57 10.73
CA VAL A 256 -1.77 0.35 9.28
C VAL A 256 -0.51 -0.37 8.79
N LYS A 257 0.67 -0.05 9.32
CA LYS A 257 1.92 -0.78 9.02
C LYS A 257 1.85 -2.23 9.48
N LEU A 258 1.33 -2.50 10.69
CA LEU A 258 1.16 -3.86 11.19
C LEU A 258 0.21 -4.65 10.29
N TRP A 259 -0.98 -4.09 10.00
CA TRP A 259 -1.96 -4.67 9.07
C TRP A 259 -1.32 -4.97 7.71
N ALA A 260 -0.69 -3.97 7.08
CA ALA A 260 -0.09 -4.15 5.76
C ALA A 260 1.00 -5.23 5.75
N LYS A 261 1.83 -5.31 6.79
CA LYS A 261 2.84 -6.38 6.92
C LYS A 261 2.18 -7.76 7.02
N ARG A 262 1.25 -7.95 7.97
CA ARG A 262 0.62 -9.25 8.21
C ARG A 262 -0.26 -9.71 7.05
N ARG A 263 -0.88 -8.78 6.34
CA ARG A 263 -1.69 -9.06 5.14
C ARG A 263 -0.88 -9.18 3.85
N GLY A 264 0.45 -9.04 3.92
CA GLY A 264 1.32 -9.18 2.76
C GLY A 264 1.14 -8.08 1.71
N LEU A 265 0.98 -6.84 2.19
CA LEU A 265 0.78 -5.60 1.41
C LEU A 265 1.89 -4.56 1.68
N TYR A 266 2.98 -4.96 2.35
CA TYR A 266 4.11 -4.10 2.65
C TYR A 266 5.34 -4.54 1.85
N GLY A 267 5.80 -3.69 0.92
CA GLY A 267 6.96 -3.99 0.07
C GLY A 267 6.87 -3.36 -1.32
N ASN A 268 7.40 -2.14 -1.49
CA ASN A 268 7.34 -1.44 -2.77
C ASN A 268 8.05 -2.19 -3.91
N LEU A 269 9.15 -2.91 -3.63
CA LEU A 269 9.85 -3.66 -4.69
C LEU A 269 9.02 -4.81 -5.28
N LEU A 270 8.07 -5.34 -4.50
CA LEU A 270 7.13 -6.40 -4.90
C LEU A 270 5.85 -5.84 -5.54
N GLY A 271 5.71 -4.52 -5.59
CA GLY A 271 4.53 -3.83 -6.10
C GLY A 271 3.43 -3.58 -5.09
N PHE A 272 3.74 -3.58 -3.80
CA PHE A 272 2.82 -3.18 -2.74
C PHE A 272 3.19 -1.82 -2.13
N PHE A 273 2.57 -1.46 -1.00
CA PHE A 273 2.85 -0.19 -0.34
C PHE A 273 4.22 -0.20 0.34
N GLY A 274 5.02 0.82 0.06
CA GLY A 274 6.14 1.25 0.91
C GLY A 274 5.69 2.11 2.12
N GLY A 275 6.59 2.33 3.08
CA GLY A 275 6.29 3.09 4.31
C GLY A 275 5.73 4.49 4.08
N ILE A 276 6.29 5.25 3.11
CA ILE A 276 5.80 6.59 2.78
C ILE A 276 4.35 6.57 2.24
N HIS A 277 3.97 5.55 1.46
CA HIS A 277 2.61 5.44 0.95
C HIS A 277 1.61 5.31 2.10
N LEU A 278 1.88 4.41 3.05
CA LEU A 278 1.02 4.23 4.23
C LEU A 278 0.99 5.48 5.12
N ALA A 279 2.10 6.21 5.23
CA ALA A 279 2.15 7.49 5.95
C ALA A 279 1.23 8.54 5.30
N VAL A 280 1.28 8.69 3.98
CA VAL A 280 0.40 9.64 3.28
C VAL A 280 -1.07 9.24 3.39
N LEU A 281 -1.40 7.95 3.22
CA LEU A 281 -2.77 7.46 3.37
C LEU A 281 -3.30 7.69 4.79
N SER A 282 -2.48 7.46 5.81
CA SER A 282 -2.84 7.71 7.21
C SER A 282 -3.03 9.20 7.49
N ALA A 283 -2.10 10.04 7.04
CA ALA A 283 -2.18 11.50 7.19
C ALA A 283 -3.43 12.07 6.51
N PHE A 284 -3.80 11.55 5.33
CA PHE A 284 -5.00 11.96 4.60
C PHE A 284 -6.26 11.76 5.45
N VAL A 285 -6.38 10.60 6.09
CA VAL A 285 -7.53 10.28 6.96
C VAL A 285 -7.53 11.19 8.19
N CYS A 286 -6.38 11.39 8.84
CA CYS A 286 -6.27 12.31 9.98
C CYS A 286 -6.69 13.74 9.61
N GLN A 287 -6.26 14.26 8.44
CA GLN A 287 -6.64 15.59 7.97
C GLN A 287 -8.16 15.74 7.77
N LYS A 288 -8.82 14.71 7.24
CA LYS A 288 -10.26 14.74 6.99
C LYS A 288 -11.08 14.59 8.26
N HIS A 289 -10.50 14.03 9.33
CA HIS A 289 -11.17 13.72 10.58
C HIS A 289 -10.35 14.16 11.80
N PRO A 290 -10.16 15.48 12.00
CA PRO A 290 -9.23 16.01 12.99
C PRO A 290 -9.60 15.74 14.45
N ALA A 291 -10.87 15.46 14.74
CA ALA A 291 -11.36 15.15 16.08
C ALA A 291 -11.52 13.64 16.34
N ALA A 292 -11.27 12.78 15.34
CA ALA A 292 -11.47 11.34 15.50
C ALA A 292 -10.35 10.70 16.32
N LYS A 293 -10.72 9.71 17.13
CA LYS A 293 -9.80 8.87 17.91
C LYS A 293 -9.31 7.67 17.10
N LEU A 294 -8.25 7.03 17.57
CA LEU A 294 -7.58 5.92 16.90
C LEU A 294 -8.53 4.85 16.34
N SER A 295 -9.48 4.33 17.13
CA SER A 295 -10.41 3.29 16.68
C SER A 295 -11.27 3.76 15.49
N SER A 296 -11.84 4.96 15.59
CA SER A 296 -12.57 5.62 14.51
C SER A 296 -11.70 5.92 13.29
N LEU A 297 -10.46 6.37 13.49
CA LEU A 297 -9.51 6.60 12.40
C LEU A 297 -9.21 5.32 11.62
N VAL A 298 -9.05 4.18 12.30
CA VAL A 298 -8.87 2.87 11.65
C VAL A 298 -10.10 2.49 10.83
N LEU A 299 -11.30 2.61 11.39
CA LEU A 299 -12.56 2.36 10.67
C LEU A 299 -12.67 3.24 9.41
N ILE A 300 -12.41 4.53 9.56
CA ILE A 300 -12.49 5.51 8.48
C ILE A 300 -11.44 5.23 7.41
N PHE A 301 -10.23 4.82 7.80
CA PHE A 301 -9.16 4.45 6.88
C PHE A 301 -9.61 3.33 5.93
N PHE A 302 -10.13 2.23 6.48
CA PHE A 302 -10.62 1.13 5.67
C PHE A 302 -11.84 1.51 4.83
N LYS A 303 -12.81 2.22 5.41
CA LYS A 303 -13.98 2.72 4.68
C LYS A 303 -13.59 3.61 3.50
N THR A 304 -12.61 4.49 3.69
CA THR A 304 -12.17 5.44 2.66
C THR A 304 -11.50 4.71 1.50
N PHE A 305 -10.54 3.82 1.81
CA PHE A 305 -9.71 3.19 0.78
C PHE A 305 -10.35 1.94 0.16
N ALA A 306 -11.34 1.31 0.79
CA ALA A 306 -12.13 0.24 0.18
C ALA A 306 -12.86 0.66 -1.10
N PHE A 307 -13.30 1.92 -1.17
CA PHE A 307 -14.06 2.48 -2.30
C PHE A 307 -13.30 3.58 -3.04
N TRP A 308 -12.00 3.73 -2.80
CA TRP A 308 -11.20 4.77 -3.45
C TRP A 308 -11.03 4.47 -4.95
N PRO A 309 -11.31 5.43 -5.85
CA PRO A 309 -11.08 5.24 -7.27
C PRO A 309 -9.58 5.05 -7.56
N CYS A 310 -9.21 3.95 -8.21
CA CYS A 310 -7.80 3.56 -8.36
C CYS A 310 -6.90 4.52 -9.15
N HIS A 311 -7.48 5.40 -9.96
CA HIS A 311 -6.73 6.41 -10.71
C HIS A 311 -6.85 7.81 -10.10
N ALA A 312 -7.66 7.98 -9.05
CA ALA A 312 -7.75 9.27 -8.35
C ALA A 312 -6.53 9.42 -7.41
N PRO A 313 -5.79 10.54 -7.51
CA PRO A 313 -4.62 10.75 -6.66
C PRO A 313 -5.03 11.01 -5.21
N VAL A 314 -4.31 10.39 -4.28
CA VAL A 314 -4.39 10.75 -2.86
C VAL A 314 -3.48 11.94 -2.62
N VAL A 315 -4.07 13.04 -2.14
CA VAL A 315 -3.41 14.34 -2.01
C VAL A 315 -3.67 14.89 -0.62
N LEU A 316 -2.61 15.20 0.12
CA LEU A 316 -2.71 15.94 1.37
C LEU A 316 -3.01 17.41 1.06
N HIS A 317 -3.97 17.99 1.76
CA HIS A 317 -4.34 19.37 1.52
C HIS A 317 -3.38 20.29 2.27
N ASP A 318 -2.57 21.03 1.51
CA ASP A 318 -1.70 22.10 1.98
C ASP A 318 -2.26 23.45 1.49
N ARG A 319 -2.41 24.42 2.41
CA ARG A 319 -2.90 25.77 2.06
C ARG A 319 -1.82 26.62 1.41
N SER A 320 -0.55 26.33 1.69
CA SER A 320 0.61 27.07 1.21
C SER A 320 1.12 26.58 -0.15
N MET A 321 0.79 25.34 -0.51
CA MET A 321 1.30 24.66 -1.69
C MET A 321 0.13 23.98 -2.42
N ARG A 322 -0.15 24.39 -3.65
CA ARG A 322 -1.17 23.74 -4.48
C ARG A 322 -0.50 22.75 -5.43
N PRO A 323 -0.78 21.44 -5.31
CA PRO A 323 -0.32 20.46 -6.27
C PRO A 323 -0.73 20.86 -7.69
N SER A 324 0.23 20.88 -8.59
CA SER A 324 0.03 21.17 -10.00
C SER A 324 -0.08 19.85 -10.75
N PHE A 325 -1.29 19.49 -11.17
CA PHE A 325 -1.53 18.30 -11.98
C PHE A 325 -1.56 18.67 -13.46
N ILE A 326 -0.83 17.93 -14.30
CA ILE A 326 -0.89 18.09 -15.75
C ILE A 326 -2.17 17.41 -16.26
N PRO A 327 -3.13 18.13 -16.86
CA PRO A 327 -4.34 17.53 -17.38
C PRO A 327 -4.02 16.52 -18.48
N GLY A 328 -4.51 15.27 -18.33
CA GLY A 328 -4.31 14.20 -19.30
C GLY A 328 -3.10 13.30 -19.04
N GLU A 329 -2.28 13.59 -18.02
CA GLU A 329 -1.20 12.71 -17.61
C GLU A 329 -1.77 11.42 -17.00
N LYS A 330 -1.46 10.27 -17.61
CA LYS A 330 -1.88 8.97 -17.10
C LYS A 330 -0.95 8.55 -15.98
N HIS A 331 -1.36 8.78 -14.75
CA HIS A 331 -0.69 8.18 -13.60
C HIS A 331 -1.02 6.67 -13.52
N GLY A 332 -0.09 5.91 -12.93
CA GLY A 332 -0.28 4.48 -12.68
C GLY A 332 -1.46 4.18 -11.73
N LEU A 333 -1.56 2.92 -11.28
CA LEU A 333 -2.54 2.53 -10.27
C LEU A 333 -2.16 3.12 -8.90
N TRP A 334 -3.17 3.62 -8.20
CA TRP A 334 -3.08 4.20 -6.86
C TRP A 334 -2.06 5.35 -6.74
N PRO A 335 -2.24 6.45 -7.50
CA PRO A 335 -1.31 7.57 -7.42
C PRO A 335 -1.37 8.23 -6.04
N ILE A 336 -0.21 8.45 -5.43
CA ILE A 336 -0.07 9.12 -4.13
C ILE A 336 0.87 10.31 -4.33
N HIS A 337 0.36 11.52 -4.14
CA HIS A 337 1.15 12.73 -4.29
C HIS A 337 2.22 12.80 -3.19
N LEU A 338 3.44 13.18 -3.54
CA LEU A 338 4.55 13.29 -2.60
C LEU A 338 4.39 14.58 -1.77
N PRO A 339 4.22 14.50 -0.44
CA PRO A 339 4.05 15.69 0.38
C PRO A 339 5.27 16.59 0.33
N GLY A 340 5.05 17.90 0.31
CA GLY A 340 6.12 18.89 0.21
C GLY A 340 6.77 18.98 -1.18
N SER A 341 6.14 18.44 -2.22
CA SER A 341 6.50 18.62 -3.64
C SER A 341 5.38 19.35 -4.39
N GLU A 342 5.69 20.01 -5.51
CA GLU A 342 4.68 20.74 -6.31
C GLU A 342 3.94 19.84 -7.29
N SER A 343 4.63 18.82 -7.81
CA SER A 343 4.15 17.97 -8.89
C SER A 343 4.56 16.50 -8.76
N ASP A 344 5.37 16.14 -7.76
CA ASP A 344 5.93 14.79 -7.69
C ASP A 344 4.95 13.81 -7.03
N PHE A 345 5.04 12.55 -7.45
CA PHE A 345 4.31 11.44 -6.86
C PHE A 345 5.27 10.50 -6.15
N CYS A 346 4.79 9.85 -5.10
CA CYS A 346 5.50 8.73 -4.50
C CYS A 346 5.71 7.64 -5.57
N HIS A 347 6.94 7.15 -5.67
CA HIS A 347 7.26 6.09 -6.62
C HIS A 347 6.53 4.79 -6.27
N SER A 348 5.51 4.46 -7.07
CA SER A 348 4.69 3.27 -6.91
C SER A 348 5.05 2.19 -7.94
N ASN A 349 5.20 0.98 -7.43
CA ASN A 349 5.44 -0.23 -8.23
C ASN A 349 4.20 -1.12 -8.31
N ILE A 350 3.01 -0.57 -8.06
CA ILE A 350 1.75 -1.34 -8.10
C ILE A 350 1.49 -1.87 -9.53
N THR A 351 1.15 -3.15 -9.60
CA THR A 351 0.78 -3.92 -10.80
C THR A 351 -0.71 -4.24 -10.80
N ARG A 352 -1.20 -4.93 -11.83
CA ARG A 352 -2.60 -5.36 -11.88
C ARG A 352 -2.93 -6.34 -10.75
N SER A 353 -2.06 -7.31 -10.47
CA SER A 353 -2.32 -8.32 -9.42
C SER A 353 -2.18 -7.78 -8.02
N THR A 354 -1.14 -7.00 -7.77
CA THR A 354 -0.93 -6.39 -6.45
C THR A 354 -2.05 -5.40 -6.12
N TYR A 355 -2.54 -4.63 -7.11
CA TYR A 355 -3.74 -3.80 -6.95
C TYR A 355 -4.99 -4.63 -6.61
N HIS A 356 -5.21 -5.76 -7.29
CA HIS A 356 -6.35 -6.64 -7.00
C HIS A 356 -6.34 -7.08 -5.53
N LYS A 357 -5.19 -7.54 -5.01
CA LYS A 357 -5.03 -7.91 -3.61
C LYS A 357 -5.21 -6.72 -2.66
N ILE A 358 -4.59 -5.57 -2.96
CA ILE A 358 -4.74 -4.33 -2.17
C ILE A 358 -6.23 -4.00 -2.00
N ARG A 359 -7.00 -4.01 -3.10
CA ARG A 359 -8.44 -3.72 -3.08
C ARG A 359 -9.22 -4.75 -2.24
N ALA A 360 -8.95 -6.04 -2.41
CA ALA A 360 -9.60 -7.10 -1.65
C ALA A 360 -9.36 -6.94 -0.14
N GLU A 361 -8.14 -6.62 0.27
CA GLU A 361 -7.79 -6.46 1.67
C GLU A 361 -8.33 -5.16 2.29
N PHE A 362 -8.46 -4.07 1.53
CA PHE A 362 -9.19 -2.90 2.00
C PHE A 362 -10.68 -3.17 2.19
N LEU A 363 -11.32 -3.90 1.26
CA LEU A 363 -12.72 -4.32 1.38
C LEU A 363 -12.94 -5.23 2.60
N ARG A 364 -12.02 -6.18 2.82
CA ARG A 364 -12.01 -7.03 4.03
C ARG A 364 -11.90 -6.19 5.29
N GLY A 365 -10.92 -5.29 5.37
CA GLY A 365 -10.74 -4.41 6.52
C GLY A 365 -11.97 -3.53 6.78
N HIS A 366 -12.65 -3.07 5.73
CA HIS A 366 -13.89 -2.31 5.87
C HIS A 366 -15.03 -3.16 6.41
N ALA A 367 -15.19 -4.39 5.91
CA ALA A 367 -16.22 -5.32 6.38
C ALA A 367 -16.06 -5.62 7.88
N LEU A 368 -14.83 -5.90 8.32
CA LEU A 368 -14.52 -6.17 9.73
C LEU A 368 -14.78 -4.94 10.60
N THR A 369 -14.26 -3.77 10.21
CA THR A 369 -14.35 -2.56 11.03
C THR A 369 -15.72 -1.88 11.00
N LYS A 370 -16.60 -2.18 10.03
CA LYS A 370 -17.97 -1.64 9.99
C LYS A 370 -18.76 -1.95 11.26
N GLU A 371 -18.50 -3.09 11.87
CA GLU A 371 -19.18 -3.55 13.08
C GLU A 371 -18.35 -3.30 14.34
N MET A 372 -17.38 -2.38 14.31
CA MET A 372 -16.48 -2.07 15.43
C MET A 372 -17.20 -1.80 16.77
N LEU A 373 -18.44 -1.30 16.72
CA LEU A 373 -19.25 -1.01 17.90
C LEU A 373 -20.19 -2.15 18.30
N SER A 374 -20.06 -3.35 17.70
CA SER A 374 -20.85 -4.50 18.11
C SER A 374 -20.29 -5.12 19.41
N PRO A 375 -21.14 -5.67 20.30
CA PRO A 375 -20.69 -6.45 21.44
C PRO A 375 -20.04 -7.75 20.91
N GLY A 376 -18.71 -7.87 21.01
CA GLY A 376 -17.96 -9.03 20.51
C GLY A 376 -16.96 -8.75 19.38
N PHE A 377 -16.89 -7.54 18.84
CA PHE A 377 -15.85 -7.19 17.87
C PHE A 377 -14.43 -7.40 18.45
N ASP A 378 -13.53 -7.95 17.64
CA ASP A 378 -12.13 -8.21 17.98
C ASP A 378 -11.19 -7.68 16.89
N TRP A 379 -10.17 -6.93 17.32
CA TRP A 379 -9.13 -6.41 16.44
C TRP A 379 -8.19 -7.51 15.91
N SER A 380 -8.12 -8.67 16.57
CA SER A 380 -7.22 -9.75 16.19
C SER A 380 -7.47 -10.22 14.74
N GLU A 381 -8.74 -10.29 14.33
CA GLU A 381 -9.14 -10.65 12.98
C GLU A 381 -8.56 -9.68 11.95
N LEU A 382 -8.63 -8.36 12.23
CA LEU A 382 -8.09 -7.35 11.33
C LEU A 382 -6.59 -7.56 11.07
N PHE A 383 -5.85 -7.92 12.11
CA PHE A 383 -4.40 -8.13 12.09
C PHE A 383 -3.99 -9.59 11.94
N GLU A 384 -4.85 -10.50 11.49
CA GLU A 384 -4.43 -11.89 11.27
C GLU A 384 -3.44 -11.99 10.07
N HIS A 385 -2.53 -12.96 10.10
CA HIS A 385 -1.61 -13.19 8.97
C HIS A 385 -2.36 -13.68 7.72
N PHE A 386 -1.92 -13.24 6.54
CA PHE A 386 -2.49 -13.73 5.29
C PHE A 386 -2.23 -15.24 5.13
N PRO A 387 -3.27 -16.07 4.94
CA PRO A 387 -3.12 -17.52 4.96
C PRO A 387 -2.70 -18.08 3.59
N TYR A 388 -1.48 -17.75 3.14
CA TYR A 388 -0.97 -18.14 1.80
C TYR A 388 -1.14 -19.63 1.50
N GLY A 389 -0.82 -20.51 2.47
CA GLY A 389 -0.93 -21.97 2.28
C GLY A 389 -2.36 -22.50 2.20
N LYS A 390 -3.37 -21.72 2.63
CA LYS A 390 -4.79 -22.09 2.50
C LYS A 390 -5.40 -21.55 1.20
N ILE A 391 -4.94 -20.39 0.75
CA ILE A 391 -5.52 -19.67 -0.40
C ILE A 391 -4.95 -20.18 -1.72
N TYR A 392 -3.64 -20.47 -1.78
CA TYR A 392 -2.97 -20.79 -3.03
C TYR A 392 -2.63 -22.28 -3.14
N GLY A 393 -3.31 -22.97 -4.05
CA GLY A 393 -2.97 -24.37 -4.41
C GLY A 393 -1.76 -24.49 -5.35
N ARG A 394 -1.29 -23.38 -5.93
CA ARG A 394 -0.09 -23.30 -6.76
C ARG A 394 0.76 -22.12 -6.33
N VAL A 395 2.07 -22.33 -6.23
CA VAL A 395 3.02 -21.26 -5.88
C VAL A 395 4.23 -21.28 -6.80
N VAL A 396 4.80 -20.11 -7.07
CA VAL A 396 6.14 -19.97 -7.64
C VAL A 396 7.14 -19.93 -6.49
N LYS A 397 8.04 -20.91 -6.44
CA LYS A 397 9.22 -20.89 -5.57
C LYS A 397 10.34 -20.16 -6.30
N ILE A 398 10.89 -19.13 -5.67
CA ILE A 398 12.09 -18.43 -6.13
C ILE A 398 13.20 -18.75 -5.14
N SER A 399 14.19 -19.51 -5.57
CA SER A 399 15.35 -19.93 -4.77
C SER A 399 16.59 -19.15 -5.16
N LEU A 400 17.23 -18.52 -4.18
CA LEU A 400 18.47 -17.77 -4.32
C LEU A 400 19.55 -18.40 -3.45
N SER A 401 20.71 -18.66 -4.03
CA SER A 401 21.86 -19.19 -3.29
C SER A 401 23.17 -18.55 -3.75
N ALA A 402 24.11 -18.45 -2.80
CA ALA A 402 25.47 -18.00 -3.02
C ALA A 402 26.43 -18.81 -2.15
N SER A 403 27.73 -18.71 -2.44
CA SER A 403 28.77 -19.44 -1.70
C SER A 403 29.00 -18.85 -0.31
N GLU A 404 28.79 -17.54 -0.15
CA GLU A 404 29.00 -16.80 1.10
C GLU A 404 27.75 -16.00 1.48
N LYS A 405 27.60 -15.70 2.77
CA LYS A 405 26.41 -15.02 3.30
C LYS A 405 26.32 -13.57 2.83
N GLU A 406 27.43 -12.83 2.91
CA GLU A 406 27.50 -11.42 2.48
C GLU A 406 27.17 -11.30 0.98
N GLU A 407 27.67 -12.25 0.19
CA GLU A 407 27.35 -12.37 -1.23
C GLU A 407 25.86 -12.67 -1.47
N LEU A 408 25.26 -13.57 -0.67
CA LEU A 408 23.83 -13.89 -0.76
C LEU A 408 22.97 -12.66 -0.47
N GLU A 409 23.32 -11.87 0.54
CA GLU A 409 22.58 -10.64 0.90
C GLU A 409 22.58 -9.62 -0.25
N VAL A 410 23.74 -9.40 -0.88
CA VAL A 410 23.87 -8.54 -2.08
C VAL A 410 23.04 -9.11 -3.23
N TRP A 411 23.10 -10.42 -3.45
CA TRP A 411 22.36 -11.09 -4.52
C TRP A 411 20.84 -10.99 -4.35
N VAL A 412 20.35 -11.24 -3.14
CA VAL A 412 18.94 -11.07 -2.74
C VAL A 412 18.50 -9.63 -3.02
N GLY A 413 19.31 -8.63 -2.66
CA GLY A 413 19.04 -7.23 -2.97
C GLY A 413 18.92 -6.95 -4.47
N CYS A 414 19.84 -7.48 -5.28
CA CYS A 414 19.83 -7.36 -6.73
C CYS A 414 18.56 -7.96 -7.33
N VAL A 415 18.19 -9.18 -6.92
CA VAL A 415 16.99 -9.87 -7.39
C VAL A 415 15.71 -9.13 -6.99
N LYS A 416 15.61 -8.68 -5.73
CA LYS A 416 14.48 -7.88 -5.24
C LYS A 416 14.24 -6.63 -6.08
N SER A 417 15.31 -5.97 -6.54
CA SER A 417 15.20 -4.77 -7.39
C SER A 417 14.46 -5.01 -8.71
N ARG A 418 14.35 -6.27 -9.15
CA ARG A 418 13.68 -6.69 -10.39
C ARG A 418 12.39 -7.48 -10.16
N PHE A 419 11.92 -7.63 -8.91
CA PHE A 419 10.68 -8.35 -8.62
C PHE A 419 9.47 -7.79 -9.33
N ARG A 420 9.31 -6.46 -9.42
CA ARG A 420 8.23 -5.87 -10.23
C ARG A 420 8.23 -6.39 -11.67
N TRP A 421 9.40 -6.49 -12.30
CA TRP A 421 9.50 -7.01 -13.67
C TRP A 421 9.02 -8.45 -13.72
N LEU A 422 9.44 -9.28 -12.77
CA LEU A 422 9.05 -10.69 -12.71
C LEU A 422 7.54 -10.85 -12.49
N VAL A 423 6.94 -10.05 -11.62
CA VAL A 423 5.48 -10.02 -11.41
C VAL A 423 4.75 -9.67 -12.71
N VAL A 424 5.16 -8.61 -13.41
CA VAL A 424 4.53 -8.21 -14.68
C VAL A 424 4.69 -9.28 -15.76
N ARG A 425 5.88 -9.88 -15.88
CA ARG A 425 6.13 -10.92 -16.89
C ARG A 425 5.27 -12.15 -16.64
N LEU A 426 5.21 -12.60 -15.39
CA LEU A 426 4.36 -13.73 -15.02
C LEU A 426 2.86 -13.39 -15.17
N GLU A 427 2.43 -12.14 -14.93
CA GLU A 427 1.04 -11.68 -15.15
C GLU A 427 0.60 -11.82 -16.62
N GLU A 428 1.53 -11.55 -17.55
CA GLU A 428 1.34 -11.69 -18.98
C GLU A 428 1.20 -13.16 -19.39
N GLU A 429 2.14 -14.00 -18.95
CA GLU A 429 2.15 -15.44 -19.28
C GLU A 429 0.96 -16.20 -18.69
N LEU A 430 0.59 -15.91 -17.43
CA LEU A 430 -0.55 -16.55 -16.75
C LEU A 430 -1.90 -16.09 -17.30
N GLN A 431 -1.96 -14.87 -17.83
CA GLN A 431 -3.22 -14.15 -18.06
C GLN A 431 -4.14 -14.20 -16.82
N GLY A 432 -3.54 -14.12 -15.63
CA GLY A 432 -4.18 -14.28 -14.32
C GLY A 432 -3.63 -13.30 -13.28
N PHE A 433 -3.65 -13.70 -12.01
CA PHE A 433 -3.14 -12.90 -10.90
C PHE A 433 -2.04 -13.63 -10.13
N ILE A 434 -1.09 -12.84 -9.63
CA ILE A 434 0.03 -13.28 -8.82
C ILE A 434 0.02 -12.51 -7.52
N ASP A 435 0.18 -13.25 -6.43
CA ASP A 435 0.37 -12.66 -5.12
C ASP A 435 1.81 -12.87 -4.64
N PRO A 436 2.68 -11.86 -4.81
CA PRO A 436 4.07 -11.97 -4.41
C PRO A 436 4.21 -11.84 -2.88
N ASN A 437 4.26 -12.97 -2.17
CA ASN A 437 4.48 -12.98 -0.72
C ASN A 437 5.82 -12.30 -0.36
N PRO A 438 5.81 -11.27 0.50
CA PRO A 438 7.03 -10.56 0.89
C PRO A 438 7.93 -11.34 1.86
N THR A 439 7.48 -12.46 2.42
CA THR A 439 8.25 -13.22 3.41
C THR A 439 9.47 -13.92 2.80
N GLU A 440 10.61 -13.76 3.46
CA GLU A 440 11.88 -14.41 3.14
C GLU A 440 12.06 -15.65 4.02
N TYR A 441 12.32 -16.80 3.39
CA TYR A 441 12.58 -18.06 4.08
C TYR A 441 14.06 -18.42 3.93
N HIS A 442 14.79 -18.44 5.04
CA HIS A 442 16.19 -18.81 5.08
C HIS A 442 16.33 -20.32 5.34
N HIS A 443 17.01 -21.03 4.45
CA HIS A 443 17.30 -22.46 4.58
C HIS A 443 18.81 -22.70 4.55
N VAL A 444 19.28 -23.60 5.41
CA VAL A 444 20.63 -24.16 5.33
C VAL A 444 20.54 -25.42 4.48
N CYS A 445 21.16 -25.45 3.30
CA CYS A 445 21.00 -26.57 2.38
C CYS A 445 22.00 -27.69 2.72
N PRO A 446 21.55 -28.89 3.18
CA PRO A 446 22.45 -29.96 3.60
C PRO A 446 23.14 -30.67 2.42
N ALA A 447 22.61 -30.50 1.20
CA ALA A 447 23.00 -31.25 0.01
C ALA A 447 24.11 -30.59 -0.83
N ALA A 448 24.53 -29.37 -0.51
CA ALA A 448 25.69 -28.75 -1.15
C ALA A 448 26.93 -29.12 -0.31
N ALA A 449 27.85 -29.89 -0.88
CA ALA A 449 29.17 -30.12 -0.30
C ALA A 449 29.88 -28.77 -0.13
N GLY A 450 29.71 -28.12 1.02
CA GLY A 450 30.15 -26.75 1.28
C GLY A 450 29.22 -25.88 2.15
N GLY A 451 28.01 -26.33 2.50
CA GLY A 451 27.17 -25.60 3.48
C GLY A 451 26.66 -24.23 3.00
N GLY A 452 26.13 -24.15 1.78
CA GLY A 452 25.59 -22.90 1.22
C GLY A 452 24.29 -22.45 1.89
N GLU A 453 24.15 -21.14 2.08
CA GLU A 453 22.89 -20.50 2.52
C GLU A 453 21.94 -20.31 1.33
N GLU A 454 20.63 -20.54 1.55
CA GLU A 454 19.56 -20.34 0.56
C GLU A 454 18.50 -19.39 1.11
N VAL A 455 18.08 -18.42 0.28
CA VAL A 455 16.89 -17.59 0.52
C VAL A 455 15.81 -17.96 -0.47
N VAL A 456 14.60 -18.23 0.03
CA VAL A 456 13.46 -18.67 -0.76
C VAL A 456 12.28 -17.72 -0.60
N PHE A 457 11.57 -17.48 -1.70
CA PHE A 457 10.27 -16.81 -1.74
C PHE A 457 9.20 -17.74 -2.33
N TYR A 458 7.97 -17.62 -1.84
CA TYR A 458 6.81 -18.37 -2.35
C TYR A 458 5.70 -17.43 -2.78
N TRP A 459 5.46 -17.32 -4.08
CA TRP A 459 4.44 -16.41 -4.62
C TRP A 459 3.18 -17.18 -5.02
N GLY A 460 2.03 -16.75 -4.51
CA GLY A 460 0.74 -17.35 -4.80
C GLY A 460 0.34 -17.16 -6.25
N LEU A 461 -0.16 -18.22 -6.88
CA LEU A 461 -0.69 -18.17 -8.24
C LEU A 461 -2.19 -18.37 -8.22
N GLN A 462 -2.90 -17.42 -8.83
CA GLN A 462 -4.31 -17.58 -9.17
C GLN A 462 -4.40 -17.69 -10.70
N PRO A 463 -4.49 -18.93 -11.24
CA PRO A 463 -4.46 -19.16 -12.67
C PRO A 463 -5.65 -18.47 -13.34
N GLY A 464 -5.39 -17.74 -14.43
CA GLY A 464 -6.42 -17.14 -15.25
C GLY A 464 -6.78 -18.03 -16.44
N ARG A 465 -6.74 -17.48 -17.65
CA ARG A 465 -7.08 -18.23 -18.87
C ARG A 465 -6.02 -19.26 -19.27
N SER A 466 -4.75 -18.96 -19.03
CA SER A 466 -3.66 -19.92 -19.29
C SER A 466 -3.49 -20.85 -18.09
N LYS A 467 -3.49 -22.17 -18.34
CA LYS A 467 -3.19 -23.19 -17.33
C LYS A 467 -1.69 -23.51 -17.21
N TRP A 468 -0.89 -23.01 -18.15
CA TRP A 468 0.51 -23.35 -18.36
C TRP A 468 1.36 -22.08 -18.34
N ILE A 469 2.49 -22.13 -17.64
CA ILE A 469 3.54 -21.11 -17.68
C ILE A 469 4.80 -21.83 -18.12
N ASP A 470 5.47 -21.31 -19.15
CA ASP A 470 6.84 -21.71 -19.45
C ASP A 470 7.79 -21.04 -18.44
N ILE A 471 7.95 -21.66 -17.28
CA ILE A 471 8.76 -21.10 -16.19
C ILE A 471 10.24 -21.02 -16.56
N GLU A 472 10.73 -21.92 -17.42
CA GLU A 472 12.12 -21.95 -17.86
C GLU A 472 12.43 -20.76 -18.78
N ALA A 473 11.51 -20.43 -19.70
CA ALA A 473 11.63 -19.23 -20.52
C ALA A 473 11.62 -17.95 -19.66
N VAL A 474 10.69 -17.85 -18.71
CA VAL A 474 10.60 -16.70 -17.78
C VAL A 474 11.87 -16.58 -16.94
N GLU A 475 12.39 -17.68 -16.40
CA GLU A 475 13.66 -17.70 -15.66
C GLU A 475 14.83 -17.24 -16.54
N GLY A 476 14.92 -17.76 -17.77
CA GLY A 476 15.97 -17.41 -18.72
C GLY A 476 15.99 -15.92 -19.06
N GLU A 477 14.81 -15.32 -19.25
CA GLU A 477 14.65 -13.88 -19.44
C GLU A 477 14.98 -13.09 -18.16
N PHE A 478 14.49 -13.53 -17.01
CA PHE A 478 14.75 -12.88 -15.73
C PHE A 478 16.25 -12.81 -15.45
N ARG A 479 16.98 -13.92 -15.63
CA ARG A 479 18.44 -13.99 -15.50
C ARG A 479 19.16 -13.02 -16.45
N LYS A 480 18.65 -12.76 -17.66
CA LYS A 480 19.22 -11.73 -18.56
C LYS A 480 19.12 -10.34 -17.95
N THR A 481 18.01 -10.01 -17.28
CA THR A 481 17.83 -8.70 -16.63
C THR A 481 18.78 -8.48 -15.45
N LEU A 482 19.17 -9.56 -14.75
CA LEU A 482 20.07 -9.50 -13.58
C LEU A 482 21.54 -9.33 -13.98
N ARG A 483 21.99 -9.97 -15.08
CA ARG A 483 23.39 -9.88 -15.55
C ARG A 483 23.85 -8.44 -15.78
N ASN A 484 22.97 -7.58 -16.30
CA ASN A 484 23.29 -6.18 -16.56
C ASN A 484 23.50 -5.36 -15.27
N VAL A 485 22.90 -5.77 -14.14
CA VAL A 485 22.98 -5.07 -12.86
C VAL A 485 24.19 -5.54 -12.04
N TYR A 486 24.45 -6.85 -12.03
CA TYR A 486 25.58 -7.41 -11.28
C TYR A 486 26.94 -6.89 -11.77
N HIS A 487 27.12 -6.74 -13.09
CA HIS A 487 28.36 -6.19 -13.65
C HIS A 487 28.61 -4.73 -13.27
N HIS A 488 27.59 -3.96 -12.90
CA HIS A 488 27.75 -2.58 -12.43
C HIS A 488 28.14 -2.51 -10.94
N HIS A 489 27.68 -3.46 -10.11
CA HIS A 489 28.01 -3.48 -8.67
C HIS A 489 29.40 -4.04 -8.35
N HIS A 490 30.01 -4.81 -9.26
CA HIS A 490 31.37 -5.35 -9.11
C HIS A 490 32.39 -4.69 -10.08
N HIS A 491 32.63 -3.39 -9.92
CA HIS A 491 33.90 -2.81 -10.38
C HIS A 491 34.93 -2.88 -9.24
N PRO A 492 36.00 -3.70 -9.35
CA PRO A 492 37.06 -3.71 -8.36
C PRO A 492 37.92 -2.44 -8.54
N GLY A 493 37.73 -1.47 -7.65
CA GLY A 493 38.63 -0.35 -7.48
C GLY A 493 39.78 -0.72 -6.56
N SER A 494 40.83 -1.37 -7.09
CA SER A 494 42.21 -1.27 -6.58
C SER A 494 43.18 -1.98 -7.54
N SER A 495 44.21 -1.25 -7.94
CA SER A 495 45.37 -1.72 -8.70
C SER A 495 46.18 -2.79 -7.95
N SER A 496 46.30 -3.98 -8.53
CA SER A 496 47.46 -4.86 -8.36
C SER A 496 47.55 -5.88 -9.50
N SER A 497 48.76 -6.07 -10.01
CA SER A 497 49.17 -6.83 -11.19
C SER A 497 48.76 -8.32 -11.20
N PRO A 498 48.75 -8.99 -12.38
CA PRO A 498 48.24 -10.35 -12.51
C PRO A 498 49.35 -11.41 -12.31
N SER A 499 49.16 -12.34 -11.38
CA SER A 499 49.88 -13.62 -11.41
C SER A 499 49.11 -14.75 -10.73
N SER A 500 49.07 -15.90 -11.42
CA SER A 500 48.74 -17.27 -10.99
C SER A 500 47.31 -17.60 -10.54
N THR A 501 46.46 -17.90 -11.53
CA THR A 501 45.62 -19.10 -11.66
C THR A 501 45.30 -19.93 -10.40
N ALA A 502 44.17 -19.63 -9.78
CA ALA A 502 43.15 -20.59 -9.33
C ALA A 502 41.81 -19.85 -9.18
N ARG A 503 41.17 -19.56 -10.32
CA ARG A 503 39.87 -18.89 -10.38
C ARG A 503 38.79 -19.89 -9.96
N MET A 504 38.50 -20.02 -8.66
CA MET A 504 37.24 -20.60 -8.22
C MET A 504 36.12 -19.76 -8.86
N LYS A 505 35.36 -20.37 -9.77
CA LYS A 505 34.17 -19.74 -10.35
C LYS A 505 33.13 -19.66 -9.24
N THR A 506 32.99 -18.50 -8.62
CA THR A 506 31.91 -18.21 -7.67
C THR A 506 30.57 -18.46 -8.35
N THR A 507 29.75 -19.36 -7.80
CA THR A 507 28.52 -19.85 -8.47
C THR A 507 27.29 -19.28 -7.78
N MET A 508 26.87 -18.07 -8.15
CA MET A 508 25.57 -17.53 -7.74
C MET A 508 24.46 -18.12 -8.61
N THR A 509 23.37 -18.56 -8.00
CA THR A 509 22.23 -19.12 -8.74
C THR A 509 20.90 -18.50 -8.33
N THR A 510 19.99 -18.38 -9.30
CA THR A 510 18.58 -18.01 -9.11
C THR A 510 17.75 -19.01 -9.87
N THR A 511 17.04 -19.87 -9.15
CA THR A 511 16.21 -20.92 -9.76
C THR A 511 14.75 -20.61 -9.48
N LEU A 512 13.91 -20.65 -10.52
CA LEU A 512 12.47 -20.50 -10.42
C LEU A 512 11.82 -21.86 -10.63
N VAL A 513 11.01 -22.31 -9.67
CA VAL A 513 10.32 -23.59 -9.76
C VAL A 513 8.84 -23.37 -9.44
N ILE A 514 7.95 -23.88 -10.27
CA ILE A 514 6.53 -23.95 -9.92
C ILE A 514 6.32 -25.17 -9.03
N ILE A 515 5.82 -24.93 -7.82
CA ILE A 515 5.42 -26.00 -6.92
C ILE A 515 3.90 -26.10 -6.95
N ILE A 516 3.41 -27.27 -7.33
CA ILE A 516 2.01 -27.66 -7.20
C ILE A 516 1.89 -28.38 -5.86
N SER A 517 1.26 -27.73 -4.88
CA SER A 517 0.92 -28.42 -3.62
C SER A 517 -0.25 -29.36 -3.90
N LEU A 518 -0.01 -30.67 -3.90
CA LEU A 518 -1.08 -31.66 -3.75
C LEU A 518 -1.65 -31.52 -2.33
N MET A 519 -2.80 -30.86 -2.20
CA MET A 519 -3.62 -31.01 -1.00
C MET A 519 -4.17 -32.44 -1.02
N ILE A 520 -3.55 -33.35 -0.26
CA ILE A 520 -4.09 -34.70 -0.02
C ILE A 520 -5.30 -34.53 0.90
N THR A 521 -6.50 -34.38 0.32
CA THR A 521 -7.74 -34.66 1.04
C THR A 521 -8.00 -36.16 0.93
N THR A 522 -7.69 -36.91 1.99
CA THR A 522 -8.22 -38.27 2.14
C THR A 522 -9.72 -38.21 2.35
N SER A 523 -10.50 -38.65 1.37
CA SER A 523 -11.93 -38.91 1.53
C SER A 523 -12.23 -40.29 0.95
N SER A 524 -12.68 -41.19 1.81
CA SER A 524 -13.13 -42.54 1.50
C SER A 524 -14.65 -42.57 1.27
N GLY A 525 -15.09 -43.41 0.32
CA GLY A 525 -16.48 -43.85 0.13
C GLY A 525 -17.22 -43.07 -0.95
N GLY A 526 -17.88 -43.64 -1.95
CA GLY A 526 -18.36 -45.00 -2.17
C GLY A 526 -19.84 -44.94 -2.60
N GLY A 527 -20.19 -45.48 -3.78
CA GLY A 527 -21.55 -45.94 -4.11
C GLY A 527 -22.47 -45.02 -4.91
N THR A 528 -22.83 -45.48 -6.10
CA THR A 528 -23.86 -44.98 -7.03
C THR A 528 -25.27 -45.50 -6.71
N THR A 529 -26.33 -44.71 -6.95
CA THR A 529 -27.61 -45.16 -7.55
C THR A 529 -28.38 -44.00 -8.18
N THR A 530 -29.09 -44.28 -9.26
CA THR A 530 -29.91 -43.35 -10.06
C THR A 530 -31.36 -43.81 -10.04
N ASP A 531 -32.33 -42.91 -9.85
CA ASP A 531 -33.76 -43.19 -10.04
C ASP A 531 -34.44 -42.02 -10.80
N PRO A 532 -35.27 -42.23 -11.85
CA PRO A 532 -35.85 -41.18 -12.68
C PRO A 532 -37.32 -40.87 -12.38
N ALA A 533 -37.73 -39.62 -12.68
CA ALA A 533 -39.11 -39.12 -12.77
C ALA A 533 -39.91 -38.97 -11.46
N GLY A 534 -39.46 -38.02 -10.64
CA GLY A 534 -40.26 -37.33 -9.63
C GLY A 534 -39.38 -36.23 -9.04
N LEU A 535 -39.85 -34.98 -9.01
CA LEU A 535 -39.09 -33.79 -8.58
C LEU A 535 -38.08 -34.16 -7.48
N SER A 536 -36.77 -34.13 -7.80
CA SER A 536 -35.77 -34.85 -7.00
C SER A 536 -35.86 -34.40 -5.54
N GLY A 537 -35.79 -35.35 -4.60
CA GLY A 537 -35.81 -35.04 -3.17
C GLY A 537 -34.79 -33.96 -2.80
N LEU A 538 -33.68 -33.93 -3.55
CA LEU A 538 -32.61 -32.93 -3.46
C LEU A 538 -33.07 -31.50 -3.78
N VAL A 539 -33.89 -31.28 -4.82
CA VAL A 539 -34.43 -29.93 -5.12
C VAL A 539 -35.34 -29.45 -4.00
N LYS A 540 -36.25 -30.32 -3.51
CA LYS A 540 -37.17 -29.96 -2.43
C LYS A 540 -36.43 -29.67 -1.12
N SER A 541 -35.44 -30.48 -0.76
CA SER A 541 -34.65 -30.27 0.47
C SER A 541 -33.79 -29.02 0.36
N THR A 542 -33.13 -28.80 -0.78
CA THR A 542 -32.27 -27.63 -1.02
C THR A 542 -33.08 -26.34 -0.98
N CYS A 543 -34.23 -26.28 -1.67
CA CYS A 543 -35.04 -25.07 -1.73
C CYS A 543 -35.67 -24.69 -0.38
N LYS A 544 -35.93 -25.65 0.53
CA LYS A 544 -36.43 -25.36 1.89
C LYS A 544 -35.49 -24.47 2.69
N ASN A 545 -34.18 -24.53 2.41
CA ASN A 545 -33.17 -23.72 3.08
C ASN A 545 -32.96 -22.35 2.40
N THR A 546 -33.81 -21.97 1.43
CA THR A 546 -33.71 -20.71 0.72
C THR A 546 -34.80 -19.73 1.16
N PRO A 547 -34.51 -18.41 1.19
CA PRO A 547 -35.48 -17.40 1.60
C PRO A 547 -36.63 -17.19 0.59
N ASN A 548 -36.53 -17.77 -0.62
CA ASN A 548 -37.61 -17.75 -1.61
C ASN A 548 -37.78 -19.14 -2.24
N TYR A 549 -38.50 -20.01 -1.52
CA TYR A 549 -38.76 -21.39 -1.90
C TYR A 549 -39.36 -21.52 -3.31
N ASN A 550 -40.39 -20.73 -3.61
CA ASN A 550 -41.11 -20.82 -4.89
C ASN A 550 -40.22 -20.43 -6.07
N LEU A 551 -39.41 -19.37 -5.93
CA LEU A 551 -38.45 -18.97 -6.97
C LEU A 551 -37.35 -20.02 -7.16
N CYS A 552 -36.85 -20.61 -6.08
CA CYS A 552 -35.87 -21.70 -6.14
C CYS A 552 -36.42 -22.91 -6.90
N VAL A 553 -37.60 -23.39 -6.54
CA VAL A 553 -38.24 -24.53 -7.21
C VAL A 553 -38.53 -24.20 -8.67
N GLN A 554 -39.04 -23.00 -8.97
CA GLN A 554 -39.31 -22.57 -10.34
C GLN A 554 -38.07 -22.65 -11.22
N VAL A 555 -36.93 -22.14 -10.74
CA VAL A 555 -35.68 -22.10 -11.51
C VAL A 555 -35.09 -23.49 -11.69
N LEU A 556 -35.00 -24.27 -10.61
CA LEU A 556 -34.38 -25.60 -10.66
C LEU A 556 -35.23 -26.60 -11.44
N SER A 557 -36.56 -26.53 -11.34
CA SER A 557 -37.45 -27.45 -12.07
C SER A 557 -37.48 -27.17 -13.57
N ALA A 558 -37.07 -25.98 -14.00
CA ALA A 558 -36.99 -25.60 -15.40
C ALA A 558 -35.68 -26.06 -16.08
N ASP A 559 -34.69 -26.52 -15.32
CA ASP A 559 -33.39 -26.96 -15.84
C ASP A 559 -33.24 -28.49 -15.73
N HIS A 560 -33.06 -29.15 -16.88
CA HIS A 560 -32.91 -30.61 -16.96
C HIS A 560 -31.73 -31.15 -16.12
N ARG A 561 -30.70 -30.34 -15.84
CA ARG A 561 -29.55 -30.74 -15.01
C ARG A 561 -29.94 -31.04 -13.57
N ALA A 562 -30.99 -30.42 -13.04
CA ALA A 562 -31.46 -30.64 -11.66
C ALA A 562 -32.08 -32.03 -11.45
N GLY A 563 -32.56 -32.67 -12.52
CA GLY A 563 -33.10 -34.03 -12.51
C GLY A 563 -32.08 -35.10 -12.90
N SER A 564 -30.81 -34.72 -13.14
CA SER A 564 -29.76 -35.66 -13.49
C SER A 564 -29.44 -36.56 -12.29
N PRO A 565 -29.20 -37.86 -12.48
CA PRO A 565 -28.85 -38.74 -11.36
C PRO A 565 -27.52 -38.44 -10.68
N LYS A 566 -26.67 -37.61 -11.32
CA LYS A 566 -25.40 -37.11 -10.75
C LYS A 566 -25.55 -35.70 -10.15
N ALA A 567 -26.76 -35.14 -10.13
CA ALA A 567 -26.99 -33.81 -9.60
C ALA A 567 -26.78 -33.80 -8.09
N ASP A 568 -25.91 -32.90 -7.65
CA ASP A 568 -25.64 -32.58 -6.25
C ASP A 568 -25.98 -31.11 -5.97
N VAL A 569 -25.79 -30.66 -4.72
CA VAL A 569 -26.06 -29.26 -4.34
C VAL A 569 -25.22 -28.27 -5.17
N SER A 570 -24.00 -28.66 -5.58
CA SER A 570 -23.14 -27.86 -6.46
C SER A 570 -23.76 -27.67 -7.84
N THR A 571 -24.33 -28.74 -8.40
CA THR A 571 -25.08 -28.71 -9.66
C THR A 571 -26.27 -27.75 -9.55
N LEU A 572 -27.03 -27.82 -8.46
CA LEU A 572 -28.16 -26.92 -8.22
C LEU A 572 -27.71 -25.46 -8.07
N ALA A 573 -26.60 -25.19 -7.38
CA ALA A 573 -26.03 -23.85 -7.23
C ALA A 573 -25.64 -23.25 -8.59
N ILE A 574 -24.98 -24.04 -9.45
CA ILE A 574 -24.58 -23.62 -10.80
C ILE A 574 -25.81 -23.25 -11.66
N ILE A 575 -26.89 -24.04 -11.60
CA ILE A 575 -28.13 -23.75 -12.33
C ILE A 575 -28.69 -22.38 -11.94
N VAL A 576 -28.72 -22.06 -10.64
CA VAL A 576 -29.24 -20.75 -10.21
C VAL A 576 -28.29 -19.62 -10.58
N VAL A 577 -26.97 -19.82 -10.56
CA VAL A 577 -25.98 -18.83 -11.05
C VAL A 577 -26.16 -18.57 -12.56
N ASP A 578 -26.43 -19.60 -13.36
CA ASP A 578 -26.75 -19.45 -14.78
C ASP A 578 -28.05 -18.65 -14.98
N ALA A 579 -29.06 -18.86 -14.12
CA ALA A 579 -30.29 -18.07 -14.15
C ALA A 579 -30.04 -16.59 -13.80
N VAL A 580 -29.19 -16.31 -12.82
CA VAL A 580 -28.75 -14.94 -12.48
C VAL A 580 -28.06 -14.28 -13.69
N LYS A 581 -27.19 -15.03 -14.38
CA LYS A 581 -26.51 -14.56 -15.60
C LYS A 581 -27.49 -14.22 -16.71
N ALA A 582 -28.47 -15.09 -16.96
CA ALA A 582 -29.49 -14.86 -17.98
C ALA A 582 -30.31 -13.58 -17.70
N GLU A 583 -30.74 -13.36 -16.45
CA GLU A 583 -31.45 -12.14 -16.07
C GLU A 583 -30.55 -10.88 -16.12
N SER A 584 -29.27 -11.02 -15.79
CA SER A 584 -28.29 -9.93 -15.88
C SER A 584 -28.03 -9.48 -17.32
N LEU A 585 -28.05 -10.42 -18.28
CA LEU A 585 -27.99 -10.10 -19.71
C LEU A 585 -29.23 -9.32 -20.17
N LYS A 586 -30.43 -9.70 -19.71
CA LYS A 586 -31.66 -8.94 -19.99
C LYS A 586 -31.58 -7.50 -19.47
N ALA A 587 -30.96 -7.30 -18.29
CA ALA A 587 -30.73 -5.96 -17.76
C ALA A 587 -29.79 -5.16 -18.66
N ALA A 588 -28.66 -5.75 -19.07
CA ALA A 588 -27.70 -5.13 -19.96
C ALA A 588 -28.31 -4.72 -21.32
N ASP A 589 -29.11 -5.60 -21.92
CA ASP A 589 -29.80 -5.31 -23.19
C ASP A 589 -30.80 -4.16 -23.03
N LYS A 590 -31.55 -4.13 -21.92
CA LYS A 590 -32.51 -3.07 -21.64
C LYS A 590 -31.81 -1.72 -21.38
N ILE A 591 -30.65 -1.72 -20.71
CA ILE A 591 -29.82 -0.52 -20.54
C ILE A 591 -29.37 0.01 -21.92
N LYS A 592 -28.89 -0.88 -22.80
CA LYS A 592 -28.44 -0.53 -24.14
C LYS A 592 -29.57 0.10 -24.99
N GLU A 593 -30.80 -0.40 -24.86
CA GLU A 593 -31.97 0.15 -25.54
C GLU A 593 -32.38 1.54 -25.01
N LEU A 594 -32.31 1.73 -23.68
CA LEU A 594 -32.77 2.96 -23.03
C LEU A 594 -31.77 4.11 -23.19
N ARG A 595 -30.47 3.83 -23.27
CA ARG A 595 -29.40 4.84 -23.31
C ARG A 595 -29.56 5.92 -24.40
N PRO A 596 -29.90 5.59 -25.66
CA PRO A 596 -30.12 6.61 -26.69
C PRO A 596 -31.47 7.33 -26.58
N ARG A 597 -32.46 6.77 -25.87
CA ARG A 597 -33.84 7.28 -25.83
C ARG A 597 -34.18 8.11 -24.58
N ARG A 598 -33.43 7.94 -23.49
CA ARG A 598 -33.72 8.53 -22.17
C ARG A 598 -32.55 9.36 -21.67
N GLY A 599 -32.32 10.51 -22.32
CA GLY A 599 -31.29 11.47 -21.91
C GLY A 599 -31.48 12.00 -20.49
N ASP A 600 -32.73 12.05 -20.03
CA ASP A 600 -33.13 12.38 -18.65
C ASP A 600 -32.60 11.40 -17.61
N LEU A 601 -32.34 10.14 -17.99
CA LEU A 601 -31.82 9.08 -17.11
C LEU A 601 -30.36 8.74 -17.37
N LYS A 602 -29.62 9.56 -18.13
CA LYS A 602 -28.27 9.23 -18.62
C LYS A 602 -27.31 8.78 -17.51
N ALA A 603 -27.21 9.54 -16.41
CA ALA A 603 -26.29 9.21 -15.31
C ALA A 603 -26.65 7.90 -14.60
N ALA A 604 -27.95 7.64 -14.39
CA ALA A 604 -28.42 6.40 -13.77
C ALA A 604 -28.17 5.19 -14.68
N LEU A 605 -28.42 5.34 -15.98
CA LEU A 605 -28.16 4.30 -16.98
C LEU A 605 -26.66 4.02 -17.17
N GLU A 606 -25.79 5.03 -17.09
CA GLU A 606 -24.33 4.84 -17.12
C GLU A 606 -23.83 4.09 -15.88
N LYS A 607 -24.37 4.38 -14.70
CA LYS A 607 -24.07 3.62 -13.49
C LYS A 607 -24.54 2.16 -13.62
N CYS A 608 -25.78 1.93 -14.06
CA CYS A 608 -26.31 0.60 -14.30
C CYS A 608 -25.51 -0.19 -15.36
N ASP A 609 -25.06 0.47 -16.43
CA ASP A 609 -24.21 -0.13 -17.46
C ASP A 609 -22.91 -0.65 -16.84
N PHE A 610 -22.27 0.15 -15.98
CA PHE A 610 -21.08 -0.28 -15.26
C PHE A 610 -21.37 -1.48 -14.34
N GLU A 611 -22.41 -1.42 -13.51
CA GLU A 611 -22.75 -2.51 -12.58
C GLU A 611 -23.05 -3.82 -13.32
N TYR A 612 -23.85 -3.78 -14.39
CA TYR A 612 -24.21 -5.01 -15.12
C TYR A 612 -23.10 -5.50 -16.06
N ASN A 613 -22.56 -4.64 -16.92
CA ASN A 613 -21.62 -5.07 -17.95
C ASN A 613 -20.18 -5.20 -17.46
N LYS A 614 -19.75 -4.39 -16.49
CA LYS A 614 -18.36 -4.43 -15.97
C LYS A 614 -18.24 -5.25 -14.71
N VAL A 615 -19.18 -5.12 -13.77
CA VAL A 615 -19.10 -5.82 -12.48
C VAL A 615 -19.72 -7.22 -12.58
N ILE A 616 -21.03 -7.32 -12.79
CA ILE A 616 -21.77 -8.60 -12.72
C ILE A 616 -21.32 -9.56 -13.83
N LEU A 617 -21.49 -9.16 -15.09
CA LEU A 617 -21.19 -10.02 -16.25
C LEU A 617 -19.69 -10.12 -16.55
N GLY A 618 -18.94 -9.05 -16.29
CA GLY A 618 -17.52 -8.93 -16.62
C GLY A 618 -16.57 -9.58 -15.62
N ALA A 619 -17.00 -9.79 -14.38
CA ALA A 619 -16.16 -10.36 -13.31
C ALA A 619 -16.93 -11.37 -12.44
N VAL A 620 -17.97 -10.91 -11.74
CA VAL A 620 -18.55 -11.62 -10.59
C VAL A 620 -19.17 -12.97 -10.94
N LEU A 621 -19.89 -13.06 -12.07
CA LEU A 621 -20.54 -14.33 -12.45
C LEU A 621 -19.56 -15.38 -12.99
N GLY A 622 -18.47 -14.95 -13.63
CA GLY A 622 -17.40 -15.86 -14.04
C GLY A 622 -16.70 -16.47 -12.83
N GLU A 623 -16.42 -15.63 -11.85
CA GLU A 623 -15.84 -15.99 -10.55
C GLU A 623 -16.74 -16.97 -9.78
N ALA A 624 -18.05 -16.73 -9.70
CA ALA A 624 -18.99 -17.63 -9.02
C ALA A 624 -19.03 -19.02 -9.64
N TYR A 625 -19.06 -19.11 -10.98
CA TYR A 625 -19.09 -20.38 -11.71
C TYR A 625 -17.80 -21.17 -11.49
N GLU A 626 -16.65 -20.48 -11.58
CA GLU A 626 -15.34 -21.09 -11.33
C GLU A 626 -15.18 -21.57 -9.89
N ALA A 627 -15.65 -20.79 -8.92
CA ALA A 627 -15.63 -21.15 -7.51
C ALA A 627 -16.47 -22.40 -7.22
N LEU A 628 -17.66 -22.54 -7.81
CA LEU A 628 -18.50 -23.73 -7.63
C LEU A 628 -17.90 -24.98 -8.28
N THR A 629 -17.31 -24.84 -9.47
CA THR A 629 -16.69 -25.97 -10.18
C THR A 629 -15.38 -26.43 -9.55
N LYS A 630 -14.70 -25.57 -8.79
CA LYS A 630 -13.45 -25.89 -8.08
C LYS A 630 -13.63 -26.26 -6.61
N GLY A 631 -14.88 -26.36 -6.13
CA GLY A 631 -15.16 -26.71 -4.73
C GLY A 631 -14.81 -25.62 -3.72
N ASN A 632 -14.91 -24.33 -4.10
CA ASN A 632 -14.76 -23.19 -3.21
C ASN A 632 -16.10 -22.43 -3.05
N PRO A 633 -17.06 -22.98 -2.31
CA PRO A 633 -18.39 -22.39 -2.19
C PRO A 633 -18.40 -21.05 -1.47
N LYS A 634 -17.38 -20.72 -0.65
CA LYS A 634 -17.35 -19.44 0.07
C LYS A 634 -17.19 -18.27 -0.89
N PHE A 635 -16.31 -18.42 -1.87
CA PHE A 635 -16.08 -17.41 -2.89
C PHE A 635 -17.31 -17.23 -3.80
N ALA A 636 -18.01 -18.33 -4.10
CA ALA A 636 -19.27 -18.27 -4.83
C ALA A 636 -20.40 -17.59 -4.02
N GLU A 637 -20.44 -17.79 -2.69
CA GLU A 637 -21.37 -17.11 -1.78
C GLU A 637 -21.16 -15.59 -1.86
N ASP A 638 -19.91 -15.15 -1.72
CA ASP A 638 -19.53 -13.73 -1.74
C ASP A 638 -19.80 -13.09 -3.11
N ALA A 639 -19.57 -13.81 -4.20
CA ALA A 639 -19.92 -13.36 -5.55
C ALA A 639 -21.44 -13.14 -5.72
N MET A 640 -22.28 -13.99 -5.14
CA MET A 640 -23.73 -13.79 -5.16
C MET A 640 -24.16 -12.60 -4.31
N VAL A 641 -23.50 -12.33 -3.18
CA VAL A 641 -23.71 -11.09 -2.40
C VAL A 641 -23.35 -9.86 -3.23
N GLY A 642 -22.21 -9.90 -3.93
CA GLY A 642 -21.76 -8.82 -4.82
C GLY A 642 -22.75 -8.56 -5.96
N THR A 643 -23.30 -9.62 -6.55
CA THR A 643 -24.29 -9.51 -7.63
C THR A 643 -25.59 -8.85 -7.16
N ALA A 644 -26.13 -9.29 -6.01
CA ALA A 644 -27.33 -8.69 -5.41
C ALA A 644 -27.11 -7.21 -5.07
N THR A 645 -25.94 -6.88 -4.53
CA THR A 645 -25.56 -5.51 -4.17
C THR A 645 -25.41 -4.62 -5.40
N SER A 646 -24.82 -5.13 -6.47
CA SER A 646 -24.63 -4.39 -7.74
C SER A 646 -25.98 -4.12 -8.43
N ALA A 647 -26.89 -5.10 -8.43
CA ALA A 647 -28.26 -4.92 -8.90
C ALA A 647 -29.02 -3.85 -8.09
N GLN A 648 -28.86 -3.85 -6.76
CA GLN A 648 -29.44 -2.82 -5.89
C GLN A 648 -28.79 -1.45 -6.12
N SER A 649 -27.47 -1.37 -6.32
CA SER A 649 -26.74 -0.14 -6.66
C SER A 649 -27.24 0.49 -7.96
N CYS A 650 -27.56 -0.33 -8.97
CA CYS A 650 -28.24 0.12 -10.18
C CYS A 650 -29.65 0.64 -9.88
N GLN A 651 -30.43 -0.06 -9.06
CA GLN A 651 -31.77 0.41 -8.66
C GLN A 651 -31.73 1.76 -7.95
N ASP A 652 -30.80 1.93 -7.02
CA ASP A 652 -30.66 3.14 -6.20
C ASP A 652 -30.15 4.33 -7.03
N ALA A 653 -29.51 4.07 -8.18
CA ALA A 653 -29.04 5.09 -9.11
C ALA A 653 -30.17 5.99 -9.63
N PHE A 654 -31.42 5.51 -9.60
CA PHE A 654 -32.59 6.26 -10.04
C PHE A 654 -33.19 7.18 -8.96
N GLY A 655 -32.60 7.23 -7.75
CA GLY A 655 -32.90 8.26 -6.74
C GLY A 655 -34.36 8.31 -6.27
N GLY A 656 -35.09 7.19 -6.33
CA GLY A 656 -36.51 7.10 -5.98
C GLY A 656 -37.50 7.34 -7.14
N ALA A 657 -37.01 7.71 -8.33
CA ALA A 657 -37.83 7.71 -9.54
C ALA A 657 -38.19 6.27 -9.97
N ALA A 658 -39.30 6.10 -10.70
CA ALA A 658 -39.70 4.80 -11.23
C ALA A 658 -38.66 4.29 -12.23
N SER A 659 -37.77 3.40 -11.76
CA SER A 659 -36.72 2.82 -12.60
C SER A 659 -37.33 1.89 -13.64
N PRO A 660 -37.04 2.07 -14.93
CA PRO A 660 -37.47 1.15 -16.00
C PRO A 660 -36.81 -0.23 -15.92
N LEU A 661 -35.82 -0.39 -15.04
CA LEU A 661 -35.11 -1.65 -14.76
C LEU A 661 -35.62 -2.33 -13.49
N SER A 662 -36.52 -1.72 -12.71
CA SER A 662 -36.97 -2.26 -11.41
C SER A 662 -37.34 -3.76 -11.43
N PRO A 663 -38.13 -4.25 -12.40
CA PRO A 663 -38.49 -5.67 -12.43
C PRO A 663 -37.29 -6.60 -12.61
N VAL A 664 -36.33 -6.21 -13.46
CA VAL A 664 -35.14 -7.02 -13.76
C VAL A 664 -34.13 -6.92 -12.61
N ASN A 665 -33.94 -5.74 -12.03
CA ASN A 665 -33.09 -5.53 -10.87
C ASN A 665 -33.57 -6.37 -9.67
N ALA A 666 -34.89 -6.36 -9.41
CA ALA A 666 -35.48 -7.19 -8.36
C ALA A 666 -35.27 -8.68 -8.63
N ARG A 667 -35.50 -9.13 -9.89
CA ARG A 667 -35.31 -10.53 -10.27
C ARG A 667 -33.86 -10.99 -10.08
N VAL A 668 -32.87 -10.21 -10.52
CA VAL A 668 -31.45 -10.52 -10.36
C VAL A 668 -31.09 -10.59 -8.88
N ARG A 669 -31.49 -9.59 -8.09
CA ARG A 669 -31.26 -9.58 -6.63
C ARG A 669 -31.85 -10.82 -5.95
N ASP A 670 -33.11 -11.14 -6.22
CA ASP A 670 -33.80 -12.24 -5.56
C ASP A 670 -33.21 -13.60 -5.97
N LEU A 671 -32.83 -13.77 -7.24
CA LEU A 671 -32.11 -14.96 -7.71
C LEU A 671 -30.72 -15.09 -7.07
N SER A 672 -29.98 -13.99 -6.93
CA SER A 672 -28.67 -14.00 -6.25
C SER A 672 -28.79 -14.36 -4.78
N VAL A 673 -29.85 -13.93 -4.09
CA VAL A 673 -30.12 -14.32 -2.70
C VAL A 673 -30.46 -15.81 -2.60
N VAL A 674 -31.25 -16.35 -3.53
CA VAL A 674 -31.51 -17.80 -3.62
C VAL A 674 -30.21 -18.57 -3.88
N ALA A 675 -29.41 -18.14 -4.86
CA ALA A 675 -28.13 -18.76 -5.18
C ALA A 675 -27.22 -18.78 -3.96
N ARG A 676 -27.09 -17.66 -3.24
CA ARG A 676 -26.31 -17.57 -1.99
C ARG A 676 -26.74 -18.62 -0.97
N ALA A 677 -28.04 -18.77 -0.75
CA ALA A 677 -28.56 -19.72 0.23
C ALA A 677 -28.29 -21.19 -0.17
N ILE A 678 -28.39 -21.52 -1.45
CA ILE A 678 -28.05 -22.86 -1.96
C ILE A 678 -26.55 -23.12 -1.81
N ILE A 679 -25.70 -22.15 -2.20
CA ILE A 679 -24.24 -22.24 -2.10
C ILE A 679 -23.80 -22.43 -0.64
N ARG A 680 -24.50 -21.81 0.31
CA ARG A 680 -24.21 -21.95 1.74
C ARG A 680 -24.42 -23.36 2.26
N ASN A 681 -25.22 -24.20 1.60
CA ASN A 681 -25.35 -25.62 1.95
C ASN A 681 -24.08 -26.45 1.59
N LEU A 682 -23.15 -25.86 0.85
CA LEU A 682 -21.85 -26.46 0.50
C LEU A 682 -20.72 -26.04 1.46
N LEU A 683 -21.00 -25.09 2.37
CA LEU A 683 -20.11 -24.64 3.45
C LEU A 683 -20.39 -25.43 4.72
#